data_AF-A0A6P4ZDR0-F1
#
_entry.id   AF-A0A6P4ZDR0-F1
#
_cell.length_a   1.000
_cell.length_b   1.000
_cell.length_c   1.000
_cell.angle_alpha   90.00
_cell.angle_beta   90.00
_cell.angle_gamma   90.00
#
_symmetry.space_group_name_H-M   'P 1'
#
loop_
_entity.id
_entity.type
_entity.pdbx_description
1 polymer ?
#
loop_
_entity_poly.entity_id
_entity_poly.type
_entity_poly.pdbx_seq_one_letter_code
_entity_poly.pdbx_strand_id
1 'polypeptide(L)'
;MDWQGDDYSFLHIGEFWSCLGVTGLTDFHTWRENYPVTVAVLDSGIVRDHDAFKHLPEIRGKNFSSTGTGLDINDSDGHGTQCAAIIAGGAYHAEDGGVQDAGFCNGVAPFVDLYICKTDRDDVTSVIAAINELIDKKKDGSLKVDVICIPLGFPNYNAQLRKCIYRASLKNITVVCAACSDGSKRSLGVQYPARFGDVICVGSHDLRGRPAKFSPLGREIDILGPGKVRSATPGKDGVKNAISTVKGTSFAAPFVAGVVAMVLANAQRIGGESLRTAVSNNTVMKHILREMSSEPGDHSEDRGHGILDPLQIFPDEHFRQTVQEITAEYQPLRKASDSGDEQQGNEGRLDISEQKVEAAESALNAAAKLQAQMQKIAESTFKPEAKVTIAVIGGKLANPEQLDIVAKQTCFADDEPCSTRVLDFAPGHTQYVVAEVANSKQSKPNIANDINEAVYVNKADVVLVQVGFEKFELNMLRAVSKAMQKGRIVIAAAPELPETDREIPFPAKHGDVICVGSHSEKDEGSAFNTRGREMDFLALGEGVSGRSGTAVAAMVAAATVGFTLLYAESVGGAELRRDIQSNAVMRELLRGACSRRGRHSPDQGHGILSPRKLFRRGPEHFKHLVRQIVQVQNK
;
A
#
# COMPACT_ATOMS: atom_id res chain seq x y z
N MET A 1 5.02 -34.58 4.45
CA MET A 1 5.02 -33.13 4.80
C MET A 1 5.77 -32.38 3.71
N ASP A 2 5.18 -31.39 3.05
CA ASP A 2 5.81 -30.76 1.85
C ASP A 2 6.81 -29.65 2.21
N TRP A 3 6.50 -28.81 3.22
CA TRP A 3 7.38 -27.71 3.68
C TRP A 3 8.70 -28.17 4.32
N GLN A 4 8.79 -29.42 4.73
CA GLN A 4 10.00 -30.03 5.33
C GLN A 4 10.80 -30.86 4.31
N GLY A 5 10.38 -30.92 3.04
CA GLY A 5 11.15 -31.54 1.98
C GLY A 5 12.32 -30.67 1.52
N ASP A 6 13.27 -31.28 0.81
CA ASP A 6 14.50 -30.63 0.29
C ASP A 6 14.25 -29.35 -0.52
N ASP A 7 13.07 -29.24 -1.13
CA ASP A 7 12.64 -28.16 -2.02
C ASP A 7 12.21 -26.86 -1.28
N TYR A 8 11.90 -26.92 0.03
CA TYR A 8 11.37 -25.79 0.81
C TYR A 8 11.79 -25.71 2.30
N SER A 9 12.66 -26.59 2.79
CA SER A 9 13.11 -26.65 4.20
C SER A 9 13.66 -25.31 4.76
N PHE A 10 14.20 -24.44 3.90
CA PHE A 10 14.66 -23.08 4.25
C PHE A 10 13.56 -22.11 4.72
N LEU A 11 12.28 -22.53 4.71
CA LEU A 11 11.16 -21.76 5.26
C LEU A 11 10.85 -22.11 6.72
N HIS A 12 11.55 -23.09 7.29
CA HIS A 12 11.61 -23.42 8.73
C HIS A 12 10.26 -23.57 9.47
N ILE A 13 9.20 -23.98 8.76
CA ILE A 13 7.84 -24.08 9.31
C ILE A 13 7.73 -25.16 10.42
N GLY A 14 8.52 -26.25 10.35
CA GLY A 14 8.52 -27.29 11.38
C GLY A 14 9.22 -26.86 12.67
N GLU A 15 10.29 -26.10 12.52
CA GLU A 15 11.04 -25.46 13.59
C GLU A 15 10.21 -24.36 14.25
N PHE A 16 9.45 -23.58 13.46
CA PHE A 16 8.49 -22.61 13.96
C PHE A 16 7.37 -23.30 14.76
N TRP A 17 6.78 -24.42 14.26
CA TRP A 17 5.87 -25.25 15.07
C TRP A 17 6.53 -25.71 16.39
N SER A 18 7.79 -26.13 16.34
CA SER A 18 8.54 -26.54 17.53
C SER A 18 8.73 -25.38 18.54
N CYS A 19 8.99 -24.15 18.07
CA CYS A 19 9.01 -22.95 18.91
C CYS A 19 7.66 -22.62 19.54
N LEU A 20 6.55 -23.02 18.91
CA LEU A 20 5.19 -22.93 19.46
C LEU A 20 4.82 -24.10 20.39
N GLY A 21 5.75 -25.05 20.63
CA GLY A 21 5.48 -26.26 21.40
C GLY A 21 4.56 -27.26 20.69
N VAL A 22 4.43 -27.14 19.36
CA VAL A 22 3.64 -28.04 18.51
C VAL A 22 4.56 -29.10 17.91
N THR A 23 4.30 -30.36 18.24
CA THR A 23 5.11 -31.52 17.84
C THR A 23 4.31 -32.56 17.05
N GLY A 24 2.98 -32.56 17.17
CA GLY A 24 2.09 -33.46 16.45
C GLY A 24 0.67 -32.91 16.24
N LEU A 25 -0.16 -33.65 15.50
CA LEU A 25 -1.53 -33.23 15.15
C LEU A 25 -2.44 -33.01 16.38
N THR A 26 -2.21 -33.75 17.47
CA THR A 26 -2.89 -33.56 18.76
C THR A 26 -2.76 -32.13 19.26
N ASP A 27 -1.59 -31.54 19.06
CA ASP A 27 -1.24 -30.24 19.62
C ASP A 27 -1.94 -29.13 18.83
N PHE A 28 -2.21 -29.34 17.53
CA PHE A 28 -3.06 -28.47 16.72
C PHE A 28 -4.51 -28.40 17.22
N HIS A 29 -5.08 -29.50 17.73
CA HIS A 29 -6.42 -29.46 18.33
C HIS A 29 -6.42 -28.60 19.60
N THR A 30 -5.45 -28.81 20.49
CA THR A 30 -5.28 -27.99 21.70
C THR A 30 -5.01 -26.51 21.36
N TRP A 31 -4.25 -26.22 20.30
CA TRP A 31 -4.01 -24.86 19.82
C TRP A 31 -5.27 -24.19 19.27
N ARG A 32 -6.12 -24.93 18.52
CA ARG A 32 -7.41 -24.43 18.03
C ARG A 32 -8.34 -24.01 19.17
N GLU A 33 -8.43 -24.84 20.21
CA GLU A 33 -9.31 -24.60 21.35
C GLU A 33 -8.85 -23.42 22.22
N ASN A 34 -7.55 -23.28 22.47
CA ASN A 34 -7.01 -22.22 23.33
C ASN A 34 -6.79 -20.89 22.60
N TYR A 35 -6.38 -20.93 21.32
CA TYR A 35 -5.98 -19.77 20.53
C TYR A 35 -6.71 -19.71 19.17
N PRO A 36 -8.06 -19.75 19.15
CA PRO A 36 -8.84 -19.90 17.92
C PRO A 36 -8.67 -18.71 16.98
N VAL A 37 -8.21 -18.97 15.76
CA VAL A 37 -8.07 -17.99 14.67
C VAL A 37 -8.90 -18.48 13.49
N THR A 38 -9.77 -17.62 12.95
CA THR A 38 -10.55 -17.93 11.74
C THR A 38 -9.95 -17.24 10.51
N VAL A 39 -9.56 -18.04 9.52
CA VAL A 39 -9.11 -17.56 8.20
C VAL A 39 -10.26 -17.72 7.20
N ALA A 40 -10.70 -16.59 6.63
CA ALA A 40 -11.65 -16.58 5.54
C ALA A 40 -10.92 -16.66 4.18
N VAL A 41 -11.40 -17.51 3.28
CA VAL A 41 -10.82 -17.73 1.94
C VAL A 41 -11.85 -17.33 0.89
N LEU A 42 -11.50 -16.37 0.02
CA LEU A 42 -12.37 -15.85 -1.04
C LEU A 42 -11.91 -16.39 -2.40
N ASP A 43 -12.54 -17.47 -2.84
CA ASP A 43 -12.08 -18.29 -3.97
C ASP A 43 -13.22 -19.19 -4.53
N SER A 44 -12.92 -20.17 -5.38
CA SER A 44 -13.89 -21.04 -6.06
C SER A 44 -14.72 -21.99 -5.18
N GLY A 45 -14.35 -22.16 -3.90
CA GLY A 45 -15.03 -23.03 -2.94
C GLY A 45 -14.06 -23.90 -2.13
N ILE A 46 -14.54 -25.03 -1.60
CA ILE A 46 -13.71 -26.13 -1.09
C ILE A 46 -14.36 -27.50 -1.35
N VAL A 47 -13.56 -28.54 -1.62
CA VAL A 47 -13.97 -29.94 -1.49
C VAL A 47 -13.82 -30.38 -0.02
N ARG A 48 -14.91 -30.28 0.77
CA ARG A 48 -14.88 -30.56 2.22
C ARG A 48 -14.50 -32.00 2.56
N ASP A 49 -14.92 -32.96 1.73
CA ASP A 49 -14.77 -34.40 1.99
C ASP A 49 -13.35 -34.94 1.71
N HIS A 50 -12.43 -34.09 1.23
CA HIS A 50 -11.05 -34.43 0.93
C HIS A 50 -10.23 -34.59 2.23
N ASP A 51 -9.45 -35.68 2.37
CA ASP A 51 -8.86 -36.10 3.65
C ASP A 51 -7.97 -35.04 4.33
N ALA A 52 -7.34 -34.15 3.55
CA ALA A 52 -6.60 -32.97 4.03
C ALA A 52 -7.37 -32.12 5.07
N PHE A 53 -8.71 -32.16 5.09
CA PHE A 53 -9.53 -31.36 5.98
C PHE A 53 -10.24 -32.15 7.09
N LYS A 54 -10.09 -33.48 7.17
CA LYS A 54 -10.79 -34.34 8.16
C LYS A 54 -10.47 -34.06 9.64
N HIS A 55 -9.42 -33.29 9.91
CA HIS A 55 -9.00 -32.83 11.24
C HIS A 55 -9.61 -31.46 11.63
N LEU A 56 -10.35 -30.82 10.71
CA LEU A 56 -11.17 -29.64 10.96
C LEU A 56 -12.58 -30.11 11.40
N PRO A 57 -13.11 -29.69 12.56
CA PRO A 57 -14.39 -30.18 13.07
C PRO A 57 -15.59 -29.69 12.25
N GLU A 58 -15.48 -28.50 11.67
CA GLU A 58 -16.47 -27.90 10.77
C GLU A 58 -15.75 -27.00 9.78
N ILE A 59 -16.18 -26.99 8.51
CA ILE A 59 -15.79 -25.98 7.52
C ILE A 59 -17.04 -25.20 7.15
N ARG A 60 -17.14 -23.97 7.68
CA ARG A 60 -18.26 -23.06 7.44
C ARG A 60 -18.02 -22.23 6.19
N GLY A 61 -19.08 -21.61 5.68
CA GLY A 61 -18.96 -20.70 4.54
C GLY A 61 -20.28 -20.20 4.00
N LYS A 62 -20.20 -19.41 2.95
CA LYS A 62 -21.33 -18.85 2.20
C LYS A 62 -20.93 -18.67 0.73
N ASN A 63 -21.88 -18.85 -0.17
CA ASN A 63 -21.68 -18.65 -1.60
C ASN A 63 -22.18 -17.27 -2.05
N PHE A 64 -21.35 -16.59 -2.84
CA PHE A 64 -21.55 -15.27 -3.44
C PHE A 64 -21.36 -15.31 -4.97
N SER A 65 -21.10 -16.48 -5.56
CA SER A 65 -21.01 -16.66 -7.01
C SER A 65 -22.35 -16.45 -7.70
N SER A 66 -22.29 -15.96 -8.93
CA SER A 66 -23.42 -15.82 -9.87
C SER A 66 -24.18 -17.12 -10.13
N THR A 67 -23.53 -18.26 -9.86
CA THR A 67 -23.99 -19.63 -10.11
C THR A 67 -24.67 -20.31 -8.91
N GLY A 68 -24.66 -19.71 -7.73
CA GLY A 68 -24.89 -20.41 -6.47
C GLY A 68 -26.08 -19.98 -5.62
N THR A 69 -26.32 -20.73 -4.55
CA THR A 69 -27.25 -20.35 -3.47
C THR A 69 -26.60 -20.53 -2.10
N GLY A 70 -26.84 -19.57 -1.20
CA GLY A 70 -26.66 -19.71 0.25
C GLY A 70 -25.38 -20.39 0.73
N LEU A 71 -25.45 -21.71 0.97
CA LEU A 71 -24.46 -22.51 1.68
C LEU A 71 -23.70 -23.51 0.79
N ASP A 72 -23.95 -23.53 -0.53
CA ASP A 72 -23.17 -24.37 -1.46
C ASP A 72 -21.80 -23.75 -1.76
N ILE A 73 -20.83 -24.05 -0.90
CA ILE A 73 -19.41 -23.72 -1.09
C ILE A 73 -18.60 -24.83 -1.79
N ASN A 74 -19.22 -25.80 -2.47
CA ASN A 74 -18.48 -26.88 -3.12
C ASN A 74 -17.59 -26.36 -4.27
N ASP A 75 -16.37 -26.89 -4.39
CA ASP A 75 -15.41 -26.47 -5.41
C ASP A 75 -15.46 -27.36 -6.65
N SER A 76 -15.60 -26.74 -7.82
CA SER A 76 -15.57 -27.40 -9.14
C SER A 76 -14.42 -26.93 -10.04
N ASP A 77 -13.61 -25.98 -9.57
CA ASP A 77 -12.45 -25.41 -10.28
C ASP A 77 -11.13 -25.91 -9.67
N GLY A 78 -11.10 -26.03 -8.34
CA GLY A 78 -10.02 -26.61 -7.54
C GLY A 78 -9.08 -25.61 -6.89
N HIS A 79 -9.08 -24.36 -7.37
CA HIS A 79 -8.19 -23.30 -6.89
C HIS A 79 -8.43 -22.96 -5.41
N GLY A 80 -9.70 -22.84 -4.99
CA GLY A 80 -10.07 -22.61 -3.59
C GLY A 80 -9.69 -23.76 -2.67
N THR A 81 -9.88 -25.01 -3.11
CA THR A 81 -9.44 -26.20 -2.37
C THR A 81 -7.92 -26.22 -2.17
N GLN A 82 -7.16 -25.88 -3.22
CA GLN A 82 -5.70 -25.80 -3.18
C GLN A 82 -5.22 -24.70 -2.22
N CYS A 83 -5.85 -23.52 -2.24
CA CYS A 83 -5.53 -22.41 -1.34
C CYS A 83 -5.89 -22.71 0.13
N ALA A 84 -7.06 -23.32 0.37
CA ALA A 84 -7.49 -23.75 1.70
C ALA A 84 -6.54 -24.80 2.31
N ALA A 85 -6.04 -25.74 1.51
CA ALA A 85 -5.07 -26.75 1.97
C ALA A 85 -3.69 -26.16 2.30
N ILE A 86 -3.23 -25.14 1.56
CA ILE A 86 -1.98 -24.43 1.88
C ILE A 86 -2.09 -23.68 3.23
N ILE A 87 -3.27 -23.17 3.59
CA ILE A 87 -3.50 -22.56 4.91
C ILE A 87 -3.57 -23.63 5.99
N ALA A 88 -4.51 -24.59 5.86
CA ALA A 88 -4.97 -25.42 6.98
C ALA A 88 -4.98 -26.94 6.71
N GLY A 89 -4.37 -27.42 5.63
CA GLY A 89 -4.35 -28.84 5.28
C GLY A 89 -3.53 -29.69 6.27
N GLY A 90 -4.19 -30.64 6.92
CA GLY A 90 -3.58 -31.60 7.85
C GLY A 90 -2.88 -32.74 7.12
N ALA A 91 -2.40 -33.74 7.89
CA ALA A 91 -1.74 -34.91 7.30
C ALA A 91 -2.75 -35.94 6.78
N TYR A 92 -2.56 -36.42 5.55
CA TYR A 92 -3.37 -37.46 4.92
C TYR A 92 -2.52 -38.39 4.04
N HIS A 93 -3.16 -39.43 3.49
CA HIS A 93 -2.57 -40.32 2.49
C HIS A 93 -2.94 -39.83 1.09
N ALA A 94 -1.93 -39.45 0.30
CA ALA A 94 -2.14 -38.97 -1.06
C ALA A 94 -2.43 -40.10 -2.05
N GLU A 95 -3.33 -39.83 -2.98
CA GLU A 95 -3.66 -40.68 -4.13
C GLU A 95 -3.27 -39.94 -5.41
N ASP A 96 -2.02 -40.07 -5.88
CA ASP A 96 -1.56 -39.43 -7.12
C ASP A 96 -0.96 -40.46 -8.09
N GLY A 97 -1.75 -40.89 -9.08
CA GLY A 97 -1.32 -41.59 -10.30
C GLY A 97 -0.60 -42.94 -10.18
N GLY A 98 -0.24 -43.37 -8.96
CA GLY A 98 0.62 -44.53 -8.69
C GLY A 98 1.60 -44.34 -7.52
N VAL A 99 1.74 -43.13 -6.97
CA VAL A 99 2.56 -42.85 -5.78
C VAL A 99 1.66 -42.60 -4.57
N GLN A 100 1.83 -43.40 -3.52
CA GLN A 100 1.19 -43.19 -2.22
C GLN A 100 2.15 -42.41 -1.31
N ASP A 101 1.88 -41.12 -1.10
CA ASP A 101 2.62 -40.28 -0.16
C ASP A 101 1.95 -40.37 1.23
N ALA A 102 2.62 -41.00 2.18
CA ALA A 102 2.08 -41.30 3.51
C ALA A 102 2.39 -40.16 4.49
N GLY A 103 1.36 -39.45 4.96
CA GLY A 103 1.55 -38.26 5.79
C GLY A 103 1.92 -37.01 4.98
N PHE A 104 1.34 -36.87 3.79
CA PHE A 104 1.38 -35.60 3.09
C PHE A 104 0.58 -34.56 3.87
N CYS A 105 1.20 -33.41 4.12
CA CYS A 105 0.65 -32.30 4.90
C CYS A 105 1.26 -31.02 4.32
N ASN A 106 0.42 -30.05 3.96
CA ASN A 106 0.85 -28.78 3.36
C ASN A 106 0.16 -27.53 3.95
N GLY A 107 -0.66 -27.67 4.98
CA GLY A 107 -1.12 -26.54 5.77
C GLY A 107 0.03 -25.92 6.56
N VAL A 108 0.17 -24.60 6.49
CA VAL A 108 1.11 -23.83 7.34
C VAL A 108 0.56 -23.71 8.77
N ALA A 109 -0.75 -23.58 8.92
CA ALA A 109 -1.45 -23.46 10.20
C ALA A 109 -2.66 -24.43 10.30
N PRO A 110 -2.46 -25.76 10.37
CA PRO A 110 -3.56 -26.75 10.40
C PRO A 110 -4.55 -26.60 11.58
N PHE A 111 -4.19 -25.83 12.61
CA PHE A 111 -5.07 -25.55 13.75
C PHE A 111 -6.16 -24.49 13.48
N VAL A 112 -6.10 -23.71 12.40
CA VAL A 112 -7.09 -22.62 12.17
C VAL A 112 -8.49 -23.14 11.83
N ASP A 113 -9.51 -22.31 12.08
CA ASP A 113 -10.83 -22.49 11.51
C ASP A 113 -10.89 -21.89 10.10
N LEU A 114 -11.50 -22.58 9.15
CA LEU A 114 -11.74 -22.07 7.80
C LEU A 114 -13.17 -21.52 7.63
N TYR A 115 -13.29 -20.34 7.03
CA TYR A 115 -14.56 -19.81 6.52
C TYR A 115 -14.50 -19.55 5.02
N ILE A 116 -15.18 -20.38 4.23
CA ILE A 116 -15.10 -20.31 2.76
C ILE A 116 -16.15 -19.35 2.22
N CYS A 117 -15.69 -18.29 1.55
CA CYS A 117 -16.51 -17.39 0.76
C CYS A 117 -16.36 -17.80 -0.71
N LYS A 118 -17.31 -18.56 -1.24
CA LYS A 118 -17.27 -18.94 -2.66
C LYS A 118 -17.60 -17.72 -3.53
N THR A 119 -16.70 -17.37 -4.44
CA THR A 119 -16.71 -16.16 -5.29
C THR A 119 -16.28 -16.51 -6.71
N ASP A 120 -16.82 -15.82 -7.71
CA ASP A 120 -16.35 -15.98 -9.10
C ASP A 120 -15.00 -15.26 -9.27
N ARG A 121 -14.00 -15.94 -9.86
CA ARG A 121 -12.59 -15.47 -9.83
C ARG A 121 -12.34 -14.18 -10.63
N ASP A 122 -13.27 -13.80 -11.51
CA ASP A 122 -13.25 -12.61 -12.35
C ASP A 122 -14.29 -11.54 -11.96
N ASP A 123 -15.28 -11.85 -11.10
CA ASP A 123 -16.23 -10.84 -10.59
C ASP A 123 -15.82 -10.26 -9.22
N VAL A 124 -15.32 -9.02 -9.27
CA VAL A 124 -15.03 -8.20 -8.09
C VAL A 124 -16.27 -7.92 -7.22
N THR A 125 -17.50 -8.03 -7.75
CA THR A 125 -18.74 -7.80 -7.00
C THR A 125 -18.99 -8.89 -5.97
N SER A 126 -18.78 -10.16 -6.33
CA SER A 126 -18.86 -11.31 -5.42
C SER A 126 -17.84 -11.19 -4.27
N VAL A 127 -16.61 -10.77 -4.56
CA VAL A 127 -15.56 -10.49 -3.56
C VAL A 127 -15.96 -9.31 -2.66
N ILE A 128 -16.53 -8.23 -3.21
CA ILE A 128 -17.06 -7.12 -2.40
C ILE A 128 -18.19 -7.60 -1.48
N ALA A 129 -19.11 -8.44 -1.96
CA ALA A 129 -20.19 -8.98 -1.16
C ALA A 129 -19.68 -9.86 -0.01
N ALA A 130 -18.72 -10.75 -0.29
CA ALA A 130 -18.05 -11.59 0.70
C ALA A 130 -17.38 -10.78 1.82
N ILE A 131 -16.59 -9.75 1.46
CA ILE A 131 -15.90 -8.90 2.44
C ILE A 131 -16.91 -8.15 3.33
N ASN A 132 -18.02 -7.65 2.77
CA ASN A 132 -19.05 -6.98 3.57
C ASN A 132 -19.77 -7.94 4.53
N GLU A 133 -20.13 -9.16 4.10
CA GLU A 133 -20.70 -10.18 5.00
C GLU A 133 -19.75 -10.47 6.17
N LEU A 134 -18.45 -10.68 5.90
CA LEU A 134 -17.45 -10.97 6.92
C LEU A 134 -17.30 -9.83 7.95
N ILE A 135 -17.31 -8.58 7.48
CA ILE A 135 -17.29 -7.39 8.35
C ILE A 135 -18.54 -7.33 9.24
N ASP A 136 -19.71 -7.60 8.66
CA ASP A 136 -20.97 -7.47 9.39
C ASP A 136 -21.19 -8.67 10.36
N LYS A 137 -20.69 -9.88 10.04
CA LYS A 137 -20.60 -11.01 10.98
C LYS A 137 -19.60 -10.81 12.12
N LYS A 138 -18.48 -10.10 11.87
CA LYS A 138 -17.56 -9.68 12.96
C LYS A 138 -18.17 -8.58 13.83
N LYS A 139 -19.11 -7.81 13.29
CA LYS A 139 -19.82 -6.73 13.99
C LYS A 139 -20.99 -7.26 14.83
N ASP A 140 -21.73 -8.27 14.36
CA ASP A 140 -22.82 -8.91 15.11
C ASP A 140 -22.37 -10.02 16.08
N GLY A 141 -21.14 -10.53 15.90
CA GLY A 141 -20.53 -11.54 16.76
C GLY A 141 -20.71 -12.99 16.29
N SER A 142 -21.42 -13.22 15.18
CA SER A 142 -21.64 -14.56 14.62
C SER A 142 -20.39 -15.19 13.99
N LEU A 143 -19.35 -14.40 13.71
CA LEU A 143 -18.04 -14.91 13.23
C LEU A 143 -16.88 -14.03 13.69
N LYS A 144 -15.96 -14.57 14.51
CA LYS A 144 -14.66 -13.95 14.82
C LYS A 144 -13.67 -14.18 13.66
N VAL A 145 -13.94 -13.63 12.48
CA VAL A 145 -13.00 -13.66 11.35
C VAL A 145 -11.78 -12.78 11.65
N ASP A 146 -10.58 -13.33 11.52
CA ASP A 146 -9.32 -12.61 11.80
C ASP A 146 -8.55 -12.28 10.53
N VAL A 147 -8.51 -13.21 9.58
CA VAL A 147 -7.76 -13.07 8.33
C VAL A 147 -8.70 -13.21 7.14
N ILE A 148 -8.54 -12.38 6.13
CA ILE A 148 -9.16 -12.54 4.80
C ILE A 148 -8.03 -12.81 3.81
N CYS A 149 -7.98 -14.03 3.28
CA CYS A 149 -7.10 -14.42 2.20
C CYS A 149 -7.83 -14.23 0.85
N ILE A 150 -7.27 -13.37 0.00
CA ILE A 150 -7.73 -13.11 -1.37
C ILE A 150 -6.62 -13.61 -2.32
N PRO A 151 -6.62 -14.90 -2.70
CA PRO A 151 -5.68 -15.46 -3.68
C PRO A 151 -6.01 -15.03 -5.13
N LEU A 152 -6.79 -13.96 -5.29
CA LEU A 152 -7.34 -13.44 -6.54
C LEU A 152 -6.85 -12.01 -6.79
N GLY A 153 -6.89 -11.60 -8.05
CA GLY A 153 -6.41 -10.29 -8.49
C GLY A 153 -7.20 -9.80 -9.70
N PHE A 154 -7.57 -8.53 -9.64
CA PHE A 154 -8.31 -7.77 -10.63
C PHE A 154 -7.42 -6.63 -11.16
N PRO A 155 -7.42 -6.37 -12.47
CA PRO A 155 -6.58 -5.31 -13.05
C PRO A 155 -7.01 -3.90 -12.62
N ASN A 156 -8.32 -3.70 -12.41
CA ASN A 156 -8.92 -2.37 -12.40
C ASN A 156 -9.18 -1.86 -10.98
N TYR A 157 -8.91 -0.57 -10.74
CA TYR A 157 -9.23 0.07 -9.46
C TYR A 157 -10.75 0.09 -9.24
N ASN A 158 -11.20 -0.50 -8.13
CA ASN A 158 -12.61 -0.45 -7.72
C ASN A 158 -12.76 0.29 -6.37
N ALA A 159 -13.49 1.40 -6.39
CA ALA A 159 -13.69 2.25 -5.21
C ALA A 159 -14.50 1.57 -4.09
N GLN A 160 -15.40 0.64 -4.41
CA GLN A 160 -16.13 -0.13 -3.39
C GLN A 160 -15.25 -1.24 -2.80
N LEU A 161 -14.36 -1.85 -3.60
CA LEU A 161 -13.35 -2.80 -3.10
C LEU A 161 -12.37 -2.11 -2.15
N ARG A 162 -11.81 -0.95 -2.52
CA ARG A 162 -10.96 -0.13 -1.63
C ARG A 162 -11.69 0.18 -0.31
N LYS A 163 -12.99 0.49 -0.39
CA LYS A 163 -13.83 0.87 0.76
C LYS A 163 -14.20 -0.32 1.67
N CYS A 164 -14.50 -1.51 1.13
CA CYS A 164 -14.79 -2.67 1.98
C CYS A 164 -13.51 -3.23 2.63
N ILE A 165 -12.39 -3.28 1.90
CA ILE A 165 -11.08 -3.65 2.46
C ILE A 165 -10.65 -2.67 3.56
N TYR A 166 -10.83 -1.38 3.34
CA TYR A 166 -10.60 -0.38 4.39
C TYR A 166 -11.47 -0.64 5.63
N ARG A 167 -12.77 -0.94 5.45
CA ARG A 167 -13.66 -1.32 6.57
C ARG A 167 -13.20 -2.61 7.29
N ALA A 168 -12.60 -3.57 6.59
CA ALA A 168 -12.05 -4.79 7.18
C ALA A 168 -10.81 -4.49 8.04
N SER A 169 -9.87 -3.71 7.51
CA SER A 169 -8.69 -3.21 8.24
C SER A 169 -9.12 -2.43 9.51
N LEU A 170 -10.11 -1.54 9.41
CA LEU A 170 -10.71 -0.83 10.56
C LEU A 170 -11.49 -1.72 11.55
N LYS A 171 -11.66 -3.00 11.24
CA LYS A 171 -12.27 -4.01 12.12
C LYS A 171 -11.25 -5.05 12.59
N ASN A 172 -9.97 -4.72 12.50
CA ASN A 172 -8.87 -5.60 12.90
C ASN A 172 -9.03 -6.98 12.24
N ILE A 173 -9.33 -6.95 10.93
CA ILE A 173 -9.31 -8.12 10.06
C ILE A 173 -8.08 -7.92 9.17
N THR A 174 -7.10 -8.80 9.33
CA THR A 174 -5.89 -8.80 8.52
C THR A 174 -6.23 -9.25 7.10
N VAL A 175 -5.71 -8.57 6.08
CA VAL A 175 -6.06 -8.85 4.68
C VAL A 175 -4.80 -9.19 3.90
N VAL A 176 -4.75 -10.41 3.35
CA VAL A 176 -3.61 -10.96 2.60
C VAL A 176 -4.05 -11.21 1.16
N CYS A 177 -3.26 -10.74 0.19
CA CYS A 177 -3.65 -10.71 -1.21
C CYS A 177 -2.53 -11.22 -2.13
N ALA A 178 -2.89 -12.01 -3.13
CA ALA A 178 -1.99 -12.42 -4.21
C ALA A 178 -1.63 -11.21 -5.07
N ALA A 179 -0.33 -10.98 -5.33
CA ALA A 179 0.13 -9.85 -6.12
C ALA A 179 -0.39 -9.86 -7.58
N CYS A 180 -0.69 -11.04 -8.13
CA CYS A 180 -1.35 -11.23 -9.43
C CYS A 180 -1.98 -12.64 -9.54
N SER A 181 -3.23 -12.71 -9.99
CA SER A 181 -3.93 -13.97 -10.30
C SER A 181 -3.33 -14.64 -11.55
N ASP A 182 -3.15 -13.86 -12.62
CA ASP A 182 -2.59 -14.32 -13.89
C ASP A 182 -1.06 -14.45 -13.84
N GLY A 183 -0.58 -15.59 -13.33
CA GLY A 183 0.82 -16.04 -13.34
C GLY A 183 1.43 -16.29 -14.74
N SER A 184 0.94 -15.58 -15.77
CA SER A 184 1.38 -15.65 -17.17
C SER A 184 2.32 -14.50 -17.57
N LYS A 185 2.21 -13.30 -16.96
CA LYS A 185 2.88 -12.07 -17.43
C LYS A 185 3.36 -11.15 -16.31
N ARG A 186 4.65 -11.23 -15.95
CA ARG A 186 5.37 -10.29 -15.05
C ARG A 186 5.26 -8.81 -15.45
N SER A 187 4.86 -8.53 -16.70
CA SER A 187 4.67 -7.17 -17.25
C SER A 187 3.35 -6.48 -16.90
N LEU A 188 2.37 -7.16 -16.28
CA LEU A 188 1.10 -6.54 -15.88
C LEU A 188 1.22 -5.70 -14.59
N GLY A 189 2.28 -5.93 -13.82
CA GLY A 189 2.44 -5.33 -12.49
C GLY A 189 1.55 -5.97 -11.44
N VAL A 190 1.50 -5.37 -10.24
CA VAL A 190 0.64 -5.82 -9.14
C VAL A 190 -0.82 -5.46 -9.44
N GLN A 191 -1.75 -6.36 -9.14
CA GLN A 191 -3.19 -6.21 -9.32
C GLN A 191 -3.92 -5.74 -8.06
N TYR A 192 -5.13 -5.22 -8.18
CA TYR A 192 -6.01 -4.92 -7.05
C TYR A 192 -6.68 -6.23 -6.57
N PRO A 193 -6.90 -6.44 -5.26
CA PRO A 193 -6.68 -5.50 -4.17
C PRO A 193 -5.23 -5.35 -3.69
N ALA A 194 -4.30 -6.21 -4.11
CA ALA A 194 -2.93 -6.25 -3.60
C ALA A 194 -2.13 -4.93 -3.76
N ARG A 195 -2.50 -4.03 -4.68
CA ARG A 195 -1.92 -2.67 -4.76
C ARG A 195 -2.29 -1.72 -3.62
N PHE A 196 -3.32 -2.00 -2.83
CA PHE A 196 -3.76 -1.09 -1.76
C PHE A 196 -2.75 -1.10 -0.60
N GLY A 197 -2.30 0.07 -0.15
CA GLY A 197 -1.27 0.15 0.90
C GLY A 197 -1.65 -0.56 2.21
N ASP A 198 -2.94 -0.71 2.48
CA ASP A 198 -3.53 -1.34 3.67
C ASP A 198 -3.92 -2.83 3.49
N VAL A 199 -3.34 -3.56 2.53
CA VAL A 199 -3.36 -5.04 2.48
C VAL A 199 -1.95 -5.62 2.31
N ILE A 200 -1.70 -6.82 2.82
CA ILE A 200 -0.43 -7.55 2.67
C ILE A 200 -0.37 -8.13 1.25
N CYS A 201 0.54 -7.62 0.44
CA CYS A 201 0.73 -8.00 -0.96
C CYS A 201 1.82 -9.07 -1.07
N VAL A 202 1.44 -10.25 -1.56
CA VAL A 202 2.31 -11.43 -1.57
C VAL A 202 2.77 -11.75 -2.99
N GLY A 203 4.06 -11.55 -3.24
CA GLY A 203 4.76 -12.05 -4.43
C GLY A 203 5.13 -13.52 -4.29
N SER A 204 5.79 -14.09 -5.31
CA SER A 204 6.19 -15.50 -5.33
C SER A 204 7.70 -15.70 -5.51
N HIS A 205 8.27 -16.66 -4.77
CA HIS A 205 9.60 -17.20 -5.00
C HIS A 205 9.58 -18.65 -5.54
N ASP A 206 10.72 -19.06 -6.12
CA ASP A 206 10.99 -20.45 -6.51
C ASP A 206 11.63 -21.27 -5.37
N LEU A 207 11.93 -22.55 -5.67
CA LEU A 207 12.55 -23.54 -4.77
C LEU A 207 13.98 -23.17 -4.30
N ARG A 208 14.48 -21.99 -4.65
CA ARG A 208 15.80 -21.47 -4.25
C ARG A 208 15.68 -20.07 -3.62
N GLY A 209 14.49 -19.71 -3.15
CA GLY A 209 14.20 -18.39 -2.56
C GLY A 209 14.21 -17.22 -3.55
N ARG A 210 14.34 -17.45 -4.87
CA ARG A 210 14.50 -16.37 -5.86
C ARG A 210 13.15 -15.91 -6.40
N PRO A 211 12.98 -14.63 -6.75
CA PRO A 211 11.79 -14.12 -7.43
C PRO A 211 11.34 -15.00 -8.59
N ALA A 212 10.14 -15.56 -8.47
CA ALA A 212 9.60 -16.44 -9.48
C ALA A 212 9.38 -15.67 -10.79
N LYS A 213 9.72 -16.27 -11.93
CA LYS A 213 9.65 -15.59 -13.26
C LYS A 213 8.25 -15.07 -13.63
N PHE A 214 7.21 -15.58 -12.99
CA PHE A 214 5.81 -15.17 -13.16
C PHE A 214 5.32 -14.17 -12.10
N SER A 215 6.05 -13.98 -11.00
CA SER A 215 5.71 -12.95 -10.01
C SER A 215 5.74 -11.58 -10.70
N PRO A 216 4.77 -10.68 -10.45
CA PRO A 216 4.76 -9.35 -11.03
C PRO A 216 5.93 -8.49 -10.53
N LEU A 217 6.09 -7.32 -11.15
CA LEU A 217 6.92 -6.23 -10.63
C LEU A 217 6.06 -5.14 -10.00
N GLY A 218 6.40 -4.71 -8.79
CA GLY A 218 5.81 -3.54 -8.15
C GLY A 218 6.40 -3.29 -6.77
N ARG A 219 6.55 -2.01 -6.39
CA ARG A 219 6.92 -1.62 -5.02
C ARG A 219 5.84 -2.01 -4.00
N GLU A 220 4.63 -2.31 -4.50
CA GLU A 220 3.49 -2.73 -3.70
C GLU A 220 3.68 -4.11 -3.06
N ILE A 221 4.62 -4.95 -3.51
CA ILE A 221 4.93 -6.26 -2.89
C ILE A 221 5.54 -6.03 -1.50
N ASP A 222 4.94 -6.61 -0.45
CA ASP A 222 5.53 -6.61 0.88
C ASP A 222 6.56 -7.74 1.03
N ILE A 223 6.20 -8.95 0.58
CA ILE A 223 6.90 -10.19 0.90
C ILE A 223 6.78 -11.22 -0.25
N LEU A 224 7.71 -12.16 -0.37
CA LEU A 224 7.57 -13.36 -1.20
C LEU A 224 7.17 -14.58 -0.37
N GLY A 225 6.19 -15.34 -0.86
CA GLY A 225 5.89 -16.70 -0.40
C GLY A 225 6.18 -17.77 -1.46
N PRO A 226 6.14 -19.05 -1.11
CA PRO A 226 6.36 -20.16 -2.02
C PRO A 226 5.17 -20.33 -2.98
N GLY A 227 5.36 -20.02 -4.26
CA GLY A 227 4.29 -20.07 -5.26
C GLY A 227 4.43 -21.18 -6.30
N LYS A 228 5.14 -22.28 -6.00
CA LYS A 228 5.23 -23.49 -6.84
C LYS A 228 5.29 -24.75 -5.95
N VAL A 229 4.16 -25.14 -5.37
CA VAL A 229 4.05 -26.09 -4.25
C VAL A 229 3.19 -27.29 -4.63
N ARG A 230 3.27 -28.42 -3.88
CA ARG A 230 2.24 -29.47 -3.99
C ARG A 230 1.05 -29.10 -3.09
N SER A 231 -0.16 -29.37 -3.56
CA SER A 231 -1.37 -29.14 -2.76
C SER A 231 -2.46 -30.18 -3.05
N ALA A 232 -3.29 -30.41 -2.04
CA ALA A 232 -4.59 -31.07 -2.19
C ALA A 232 -5.39 -30.41 -3.31
N THR A 233 -6.12 -31.20 -4.09
CA THR A 233 -6.89 -30.73 -5.25
C THR A 233 -8.14 -31.60 -5.42
N PRO A 234 -9.22 -31.13 -6.08
CA PRO A 234 -10.28 -32.04 -6.49
C PRO A 234 -9.70 -33.16 -7.36
N GLY A 235 -9.99 -34.39 -6.99
CA GLY A 235 -9.56 -35.57 -7.73
C GLY A 235 -10.28 -35.71 -9.08
N LYS A 236 -9.72 -36.56 -9.93
CA LYS A 236 -10.28 -36.91 -11.24
C LYS A 236 -10.45 -38.41 -11.35
N ASP A 237 -11.37 -38.84 -12.20
CA ASP A 237 -11.54 -40.25 -12.61
C ASP A 237 -11.72 -41.24 -11.43
N GLY A 238 -12.28 -40.77 -10.32
CA GLY A 238 -12.58 -41.57 -9.12
C GLY A 238 -11.57 -41.45 -7.96
N VAL A 239 -10.40 -40.83 -8.20
CA VAL A 239 -9.44 -40.46 -7.14
C VAL A 239 -10.10 -39.49 -6.17
N LYS A 240 -9.88 -39.65 -4.85
CA LYS A 240 -10.45 -38.77 -3.83
C LYS A 240 -9.43 -37.84 -3.21
N ASN A 241 -8.25 -38.35 -2.87
CA ASN A 241 -7.24 -37.64 -2.09
C ASN A 241 -6.07 -37.15 -2.97
N ALA A 242 -6.44 -36.47 -4.05
CA ALA A 242 -5.51 -36.08 -5.11
C ALA A 242 -4.57 -34.95 -4.68
N ILE A 243 -3.35 -34.98 -5.23
CA ILE A 243 -2.39 -33.88 -5.18
C ILE A 243 -2.16 -33.33 -6.58
N SER A 244 -1.84 -32.05 -6.68
CA SER A 244 -1.20 -31.50 -7.88
C SER A 244 -0.11 -30.50 -7.52
N THR A 245 0.85 -30.29 -8.44
CA THR A 245 1.81 -29.18 -8.32
C THR A 245 1.17 -27.91 -8.88
N VAL A 246 0.88 -26.97 -8.00
CA VAL A 246 0.25 -25.69 -8.33
C VAL A 246 1.29 -24.59 -8.56
N LYS A 247 0.94 -23.49 -9.24
CA LYS A 247 1.89 -22.42 -9.59
C LYS A 247 1.23 -21.06 -9.80
N GLY A 248 1.62 -20.04 -9.04
CA GLY A 248 1.02 -18.70 -9.07
C GLY A 248 1.24 -17.92 -7.76
N THR A 249 1.06 -16.59 -7.75
CA THR A 249 1.12 -15.83 -6.48
C THR A 249 -0.11 -16.11 -5.60
N SER A 250 -1.20 -16.56 -6.23
CA SER A 250 -2.38 -17.17 -5.61
C SER A 250 -2.10 -18.32 -4.64
N PHE A 251 -0.96 -19.01 -4.76
CA PHE A 251 -0.55 -20.06 -3.83
C PHE A 251 0.50 -19.61 -2.80
N ALA A 252 1.16 -18.47 -3.06
CA ALA A 252 2.03 -17.81 -2.09
C ALA A 252 1.21 -17.03 -1.04
N ALA A 253 0.13 -16.36 -1.45
CA ALA A 253 -0.78 -15.65 -0.56
C ALA A 253 -1.38 -16.51 0.58
N PRO A 254 -1.92 -17.72 0.33
CA PRO A 254 -2.42 -18.61 1.39
C PRO A 254 -1.31 -19.11 2.34
N PHE A 255 -0.06 -19.28 1.87
CA PHE A 255 1.07 -19.60 2.76
C PHE A 255 1.30 -18.47 3.78
N VAL A 256 1.38 -17.22 3.30
CA VAL A 256 1.53 -16.04 4.16
C VAL A 256 0.31 -15.84 5.05
N ALA A 257 -0.90 -16.12 4.58
CA ALA A 257 -2.11 -16.09 5.41
C ALA A 257 -2.08 -17.14 6.54
N GLY A 258 -1.44 -18.30 6.31
CA GLY A 258 -1.12 -19.27 7.35
C GLY A 258 -0.12 -18.72 8.39
N VAL A 259 1.00 -18.14 7.96
CA VAL A 259 1.98 -17.53 8.88
C VAL A 259 1.36 -16.39 9.70
N VAL A 260 0.54 -15.54 9.06
CA VAL A 260 -0.27 -14.50 9.72
C VAL A 260 -1.17 -15.09 10.81
N ALA A 261 -1.81 -16.22 10.56
CA ALA A 261 -2.66 -16.88 11.56
C ALA A 261 -1.84 -17.48 12.73
N MET A 262 -0.63 -17.98 12.48
CA MET A 262 0.32 -18.39 13.53
C MET A 262 0.78 -17.23 14.39
N VAL A 263 1.12 -16.09 13.77
CA VAL A 263 1.48 -14.84 14.45
C VAL A 263 0.34 -14.35 15.35
N LEU A 264 -0.91 -14.41 14.88
CA LEU A 264 -2.10 -14.02 15.66
C LEU A 264 -2.38 -14.96 16.83
N ALA A 265 -2.29 -16.28 16.62
CA ALA A 265 -2.47 -17.27 17.68
C ALA A 265 -1.35 -17.16 18.73
N ASN A 266 -0.10 -16.95 18.31
CA ASN A 266 1.01 -16.77 19.24
C ASN A 266 0.90 -15.48 20.05
N ALA A 267 0.52 -14.37 19.41
CA ALA A 267 0.25 -13.11 20.10
C ALA A 267 -0.82 -13.29 21.20
N GLN A 268 -1.87 -14.07 20.94
CA GLN A 268 -2.84 -14.43 21.98
C GLN A 268 -2.22 -15.28 23.09
N ARG A 269 -1.44 -16.32 22.76
CA ARG A 269 -0.79 -17.19 23.75
C ARG A 269 0.09 -16.43 24.74
N ILE A 270 0.91 -15.50 24.24
CA ILE A 270 1.96 -14.87 25.05
C ILE A 270 1.58 -13.49 25.62
N GLY A 271 0.49 -12.88 25.15
CA GLY A 271 0.05 -11.52 25.53
C GLY A 271 -1.47 -11.29 25.49
N GLY A 272 -2.27 -12.35 25.34
CA GLY A 272 -3.72 -12.30 25.37
C GLY A 272 -4.36 -11.55 24.19
N GLU A 273 -5.68 -11.33 24.30
CA GLU A 273 -6.46 -10.65 23.27
C GLU A 273 -5.94 -9.22 22.97
N SER A 274 -5.30 -8.55 23.93
CA SER A 274 -4.71 -7.22 23.72
C SER A 274 -3.55 -7.26 22.72
N LEU A 275 -2.66 -8.25 22.81
CA LEU A 275 -1.52 -8.37 21.89
C LEU A 275 -2.02 -8.85 20.51
N ARG A 276 -2.93 -9.84 20.47
CA ARG A 276 -3.64 -10.25 19.23
C ARG A 276 -4.30 -9.07 18.53
N THR A 277 -5.01 -8.21 19.28
CA THR A 277 -5.68 -7.01 18.75
C THR A 277 -4.68 -6.03 18.13
N ALA A 278 -3.55 -5.75 18.79
CA ALA A 278 -2.54 -4.86 18.26
C ALA A 278 -1.88 -5.42 16.97
N VAL A 279 -1.55 -6.71 17.00
CA VAL A 279 -0.94 -7.46 15.88
C VAL A 279 -1.87 -7.56 14.66
N SER A 280 -3.18 -7.71 14.86
CA SER A 280 -4.17 -7.87 13.78
C SER A 280 -4.40 -6.65 12.87
N ASN A 281 -3.78 -5.50 13.18
CA ASN A 281 -3.76 -4.34 12.30
C ASN A 281 -2.82 -4.60 11.09
N ASN A 282 -3.27 -4.32 9.86
CA ASN A 282 -2.47 -4.61 8.65
C ASN A 282 -1.11 -3.89 8.61
N THR A 283 -0.95 -2.70 9.18
CA THR A 283 0.34 -1.99 9.23
C THR A 283 1.29 -2.65 10.22
N VAL A 284 0.79 -3.02 11.40
CA VAL A 284 1.57 -3.74 12.42
C VAL A 284 1.98 -5.13 11.90
N MET A 285 1.05 -5.88 11.31
CA MET A 285 1.31 -7.19 10.70
C MET A 285 2.34 -7.09 9.57
N LYS A 286 2.27 -6.06 8.70
CA LYS A 286 3.30 -5.83 7.66
C LYS A 286 4.70 -5.63 8.27
N HIS A 287 4.81 -4.89 9.37
CA HIS A 287 6.10 -4.69 10.04
C HIS A 287 6.60 -6.01 10.66
N ILE A 288 5.74 -6.79 11.31
CA ILE A 288 6.10 -8.12 11.85
C ILE A 288 6.55 -9.08 10.75
N LEU A 289 5.85 -9.12 9.61
CA LEU A 289 6.22 -9.95 8.45
C LEU A 289 7.50 -9.46 7.73
N ARG A 290 7.83 -8.17 7.86
CA ARG A 290 9.11 -7.59 7.41
C ARG A 290 10.24 -8.02 8.34
N GLU A 291 10.08 -8.01 9.65
CA GLU A 291 11.16 -8.51 10.54
C GLU A 291 11.33 -10.05 10.43
N MET A 292 10.31 -10.76 9.95
CA MET A 292 10.41 -12.16 9.49
C MET A 292 10.98 -12.32 8.07
N SER A 293 11.34 -11.25 7.35
CA SER A 293 11.74 -11.35 5.95
C SER A 293 13.25 -11.45 5.76
N SER A 294 13.73 -12.08 4.69
CA SER A 294 15.18 -12.29 4.48
C SER A 294 15.98 -11.01 4.17
N GLU A 295 15.31 -9.89 3.87
CA GLU A 295 15.91 -8.60 3.50
C GLU A 295 15.17 -7.45 4.25
N PRO A 296 15.09 -7.44 5.59
CA PRO A 296 14.18 -6.58 6.36
C PRO A 296 14.52 -5.09 6.22
N GLY A 297 15.81 -4.78 6.01
CA GLY A 297 16.33 -3.43 5.77
C GLY A 297 16.33 -2.96 4.31
N ASP A 298 15.98 -3.81 3.34
CA ASP A 298 15.95 -3.45 1.90
C ASP A 298 14.53 -3.65 1.32
N HIS A 299 14.29 -3.14 0.11
CA HIS A 299 13.04 -3.35 -0.60
C HIS A 299 13.22 -3.25 -2.12
N SER A 300 12.85 -4.32 -2.84
CA SER A 300 12.87 -4.35 -4.31
C SER A 300 11.47 -4.56 -4.92
N GLU A 301 11.28 -4.03 -6.14
CA GLU A 301 10.07 -4.26 -6.94
C GLU A 301 9.84 -5.74 -7.31
N ASP A 302 10.79 -6.64 -7.04
CA ASP A 302 10.70 -8.07 -7.38
C ASP A 302 10.83 -9.03 -6.19
N ARG A 303 11.11 -8.51 -4.98
CA ARG A 303 11.20 -9.26 -3.72
C ARG A 303 10.30 -8.72 -2.61
N GLY A 304 9.83 -7.48 -2.68
CA GLY A 304 9.44 -6.79 -1.46
C GLY A 304 10.63 -6.75 -0.52
N HIS A 305 10.44 -7.17 0.73
CA HIS A 305 11.51 -7.39 1.72
C HIS A 305 12.13 -8.80 1.68
N GLY A 306 11.96 -9.57 0.61
CA GLY A 306 12.56 -10.90 0.45
C GLY A 306 11.59 -12.06 0.73
N ILE A 307 12.13 -13.23 1.05
CA ILE A 307 11.34 -14.41 1.42
C ILE A 307 10.93 -14.35 2.89
N LEU A 308 9.79 -14.95 3.23
CA LEU A 308 9.30 -15.04 4.60
C LEU A 308 9.92 -16.24 5.33
N ASP A 309 10.74 -15.98 6.34
CA ASP A 309 11.30 -16.97 7.28
C ASP A 309 10.85 -16.61 8.71
N PRO A 310 9.82 -17.31 9.25
CA PRO A 310 9.29 -17.01 10.57
C PRO A 310 10.28 -17.16 11.73
N LEU A 311 11.40 -17.89 11.59
CA LEU A 311 12.35 -18.06 12.70
C LEU A 311 13.08 -16.78 13.09
N GLN A 312 13.22 -15.80 12.18
CA GLN A 312 14.08 -14.64 12.42
C GLN A 312 13.72 -13.79 13.65
N ILE A 313 12.45 -13.81 14.09
CA ILE A 313 12.01 -13.12 15.30
C ILE A 313 11.56 -14.06 16.44
N PHE A 314 11.84 -15.36 16.34
CA PHE A 314 11.55 -16.35 17.39
C PHE A 314 12.85 -16.74 18.14
N PRO A 315 12.79 -17.13 19.43
CA PRO A 315 11.64 -17.57 20.22
C PRO A 315 10.76 -16.44 20.81
N ASP A 316 9.71 -16.84 21.55
CA ASP A 316 8.65 -15.99 22.12
C ASP A 316 9.10 -14.69 22.80
N GLU A 317 10.26 -14.67 23.46
CA GLU A 317 10.76 -13.47 24.14
C GLU A 317 11.15 -12.39 23.13
N HIS A 318 11.88 -12.76 22.08
CA HIS A 318 12.23 -11.86 20.99
C HIS A 318 10.98 -11.41 20.22
N PHE A 319 10.08 -12.34 19.87
CA PHE A 319 8.82 -12.01 19.19
C PHE A 319 7.97 -11.06 20.05
N ARG A 320 7.87 -11.27 21.37
CA ARG A 320 7.16 -10.34 22.27
C ARG A 320 7.81 -8.96 22.27
N GLN A 321 9.15 -8.88 22.36
CA GLN A 321 9.88 -7.62 22.35
C GLN A 321 9.64 -6.86 21.03
N THR A 322 9.90 -7.49 19.88
CA THR A 322 9.71 -6.90 18.55
C THR A 322 8.26 -6.42 18.34
N VAL A 323 7.26 -7.20 18.75
CA VAL A 323 5.86 -6.77 18.69
C VAL A 323 5.57 -5.61 19.65
N GLN A 324 6.19 -5.55 20.83
CA GLN A 324 6.02 -4.43 21.77
C GLN A 324 6.67 -3.14 21.26
N GLU A 325 7.86 -3.22 20.65
CA GLU A 325 8.57 -2.11 20.03
C GLU A 325 7.78 -1.56 18.84
N ILE A 326 7.41 -2.43 17.88
CA ILE A 326 6.55 -2.07 16.75
C ILE A 326 5.23 -1.46 17.26
N THR A 327 4.51 -2.12 18.17
CA THR A 327 3.19 -1.59 18.59
C THR A 327 3.27 -0.30 19.40
N ALA A 328 4.40 0.02 20.06
CA ALA A 328 4.62 1.30 20.71
C ALA A 328 4.70 2.48 19.71
N GLU A 329 5.28 2.24 18.52
CA GLU A 329 5.25 3.17 17.37
C GLU A 329 3.78 3.57 17.07
N TYR A 330 2.92 2.56 16.90
CA TYR A 330 1.52 2.72 16.48
C TYR A 330 0.52 3.04 17.61
N GLN A 331 0.93 3.14 18.89
CA GLN A 331 -0.01 3.52 19.95
C GLN A 331 -0.49 4.98 19.80
N PRO A 332 -1.82 5.23 19.69
CA PRO A 332 -2.36 6.58 19.74
C PRO A 332 -2.17 7.17 21.16
N LEU A 333 -1.96 8.48 21.22
CA LEU A 333 -1.80 9.19 22.48
C LEU A 333 -3.05 9.00 23.35
N ARG A 334 -2.88 8.48 24.57
CA ARG A 334 -3.97 8.39 25.56
C ARG A 334 -4.58 9.78 25.78
N LYS A 335 -5.91 9.85 25.85
CA LYS A 335 -6.60 11.04 26.37
C LYS A 335 -6.02 11.42 27.73
N ALA A 336 -5.75 12.70 27.93
CA ALA A 336 -5.85 13.25 29.28
C ALA A 336 -7.34 13.28 29.65
N SER A 337 -7.70 12.63 30.76
CA SER A 337 -8.98 12.73 31.51
C SER A 337 -10.28 12.89 30.70
N ASP A 338 -11.14 11.87 30.72
CA ASP A 338 -12.59 12.07 30.53
C ASP A 338 -13.19 12.75 31.78
N SER A 339 -13.34 14.08 31.74
CA SER A 339 -14.15 14.83 32.71
C SER A 339 -14.50 16.23 32.20
N GLY A 340 -15.71 16.41 31.67
CA GLY A 340 -16.25 17.73 31.26
C GLY A 340 -15.69 18.28 29.95
N ASP A 341 -16.55 18.37 28.93
CA ASP A 341 -17.08 19.68 28.54
C ASP A 341 -18.11 19.52 27.41
N GLU A 342 -19.35 19.86 27.73
CA GLU A 342 -20.27 20.37 26.71
C GLU A 342 -19.83 21.82 26.37
N GLN A 343 -19.93 22.21 25.10
CA GLN A 343 -19.69 23.60 24.65
C GLN A 343 -18.29 24.19 24.95
N GLN A 344 -17.28 23.79 24.18
CA GLN A 344 -16.16 24.69 23.87
C GLN A 344 -16.30 25.25 22.44
N GLY A 345 -15.84 26.50 22.27
CA GLY A 345 -16.27 27.40 21.21
C GLY A 345 -15.64 27.18 19.82
N ASN A 346 -16.15 27.94 18.85
CA ASN A 346 -15.74 27.91 17.44
C ASN A 346 -14.42 28.68 17.19
N GLU A 347 -13.50 28.67 18.16
CA GLU A 347 -12.32 29.54 18.25
C GLU A 347 -11.03 28.80 17.88
N GLY A 348 -10.86 28.57 16.57
CA GLY A 348 -9.65 27.96 16.00
C GLY A 348 -9.60 28.10 14.47
N ARG A 349 -10.29 29.10 13.92
CA ARG A 349 -10.53 29.26 12.49
C ARG A 349 -9.44 30.10 11.84
N LEU A 350 -8.74 29.52 10.85
CA LEU A 350 -7.83 30.24 9.97
C LEU A 350 -8.62 31.18 9.04
N ASP A 351 -7.99 32.31 8.71
CA ASP A 351 -8.52 33.30 7.75
C ASP A 351 -7.68 33.26 6.46
N ILE A 352 -8.34 33.31 5.31
CA ILE A 352 -7.73 33.04 3.99
C ILE A 352 -8.15 34.16 3.02
N SER A 353 -7.17 34.92 2.52
CA SER A 353 -7.41 36.07 1.63
C SER A 353 -6.54 36.03 0.36
N GLU A 354 -7.10 36.56 -0.75
CA GLU A 354 -6.41 36.69 -2.04
C GLU A 354 -5.68 38.05 -2.14
N GLN A 355 -4.48 38.08 -2.75
CA GLN A 355 -3.68 39.32 -2.95
C GLN A 355 -2.94 39.34 -4.32
N LYS A 356 -2.49 40.53 -4.74
CA LYS A 356 -1.76 40.84 -6.01
C LYS A 356 -0.79 42.04 -5.81
N VAL A 357 0.27 42.13 -6.65
CA VAL A 357 1.24 43.25 -6.95
C VAL A 357 2.46 42.64 -7.74
N GLU A 358 3.68 43.20 -7.80
CA GLU A 358 4.62 43.08 -8.97
C GLU A 358 6.18 42.93 -8.68
N ALA A 359 6.82 41.71 -8.80
CA ALA A 359 8.22 41.40 -9.37
C ALA A 359 9.44 40.83 -8.49
N ALA A 360 10.75 40.70 -8.95
CA ALA A 360 11.92 41.66 -8.71
C ALA A 360 13.37 41.48 -9.34
N GLU A 361 13.99 42.54 -9.89
CA GLU A 361 15.19 42.58 -10.81
C GLU A 361 16.59 42.34 -10.13
N SER A 362 17.61 41.59 -10.64
CA SER A 362 17.74 40.50 -11.64
C SER A 362 19.07 39.70 -11.41
N ALA A 363 19.20 38.45 -11.93
CA ALA A 363 20.47 37.81 -12.39
C ALA A 363 20.27 36.36 -12.90
N LEU A 364 20.86 35.97 -14.05
CA LEU A 364 20.50 34.71 -14.74
C LEU A 364 21.62 34.10 -15.62
N ASN A 365 21.59 32.77 -15.89
CA ASN A 365 22.14 32.20 -17.14
C ASN A 365 21.72 30.74 -17.48
N ALA A 366 21.73 29.80 -16.52
CA ALA A 366 21.54 28.36 -16.83
C ALA A 366 20.07 27.96 -17.03
N ALA A 367 19.17 28.43 -16.16
CA ALA A 367 17.73 28.17 -16.23
C ALA A 367 17.06 28.77 -17.50
N ALA A 368 17.57 29.92 -17.96
CA ALA A 368 17.08 30.68 -19.13
C ALA A 368 16.82 29.80 -20.38
N LYS A 369 17.70 28.84 -20.66
CA LYS A 369 17.60 27.96 -21.84
C LYS A 369 16.46 26.94 -21.76
N LEU A 370 15.91 26.67 -20.57
CA LEU A 370 14.67 25.89 -20.40
C LEU A 370 13.44 26.80 -20.38
N GLN A 371 13.50 27.92 -19.66
CA GLN A 371 12.45 28.93 -19.57
C GLN A 371 11.92 29.29 -20.97
N ALA A 372 12.81 29.71 -21.87
CA ALA A 372 12.49 30.05 -23.27
C ALA A 372 12.00 28.88 -24.14
N GLN A 373 12.02 27.63 -23.64
CA GLN A 373 11.42 26.47 -24.29
C GLN A 373 10.06 26.10 -23.68
N MET A 374 9.92 26.12 -22.35
CA MET A 374 8.67 25.74 -21.68
C MET A 374 7.63 26.85 -21.68
N GLN A 375 8.03 28.10 -21.52
CA GLN A 375 7.13 29.27 -21.68
C GLN A 375 6.56 29.32 -23.10
N LYS A 376 7.41 29.11 -24.11
CA LYS A 376 7.04 29.02 -25.53
C LYS A 376 6.08 27.86 -25.84
N ILE A 377 6.04 26.81 -25.01
CA ILE A 377 5.02 25.75 -25.06
C ILE A 377 3.74 26.22 -24.34
N ALA A 378 3.84 26.75 -23.12
CA ALA A 378 2.69 27.19 -22.32
C ALA A 378 1.84 28.24 -23.07
N GLU A 379 2.48 29.32 -23.55
CA GLU A 379 1.88 30.44 -24.29
C GLU A 379 1.20 30.04 -25.62
N SER A 380 1.45 28.83 -26.11
CA SER A 380 0.89 28.31 -27.36
C SER A 380 0.05 27.03 -27.21
N THR A 381 -0.03 26.44 -26.01
CA THR A 381 -0.64 25.11 -25.79
C THR A 381 -1.79 25.12 -24.78
N PHE A 382 -1.79 25.98 -23.76
CA PHE A 382 -2.82 25.91 -22.71
C PHE A 382 -4.16 26.55 -23.11
N LYS A 383 -5.25 25.88 -22.72
CA LYS A 383 -6.61 26.39 -22.89
C LYS A 383 -6.93 27.48 -21.86
N PRO A 384 -7.41 28.68 -22.25
CA PRO A 384 -7.71 29.79 -21.33
C PRO A 384 -8.57 29.40 -20.11
N GLU A 385 -9.51 28.48 -20.31
CA GLU A 385 -10.45 27.98 -19.31
C GLU A 385 -9.87 26.93 -18.34
N ALA A 386 -8.76 26.25 -18.69
CA ALA A 386 -8.18 25.21 -17.85
C ALA A 386 -7.55 25.81 -16.59
N LYS A 387 -7.97 25.33 -15.40
CA LYS A 387 -7.47 25.76 -14.08
C LYS A 387 -7.03 24.58 -13.22
N VAL A 388 -6.07 24.78 -12.31
CA VAL A 388 -5.70 23.78 -11.29
C VAL A 388 -5.52 24.44 -9.93
N THR A 389 -6.13 23.85 -8.90
CA THR A 389 -6.07 24.39 -7.53
C THR A 389 -5.17 23.50 -6.66
N ILE A 390 -4.15 24.09 -6.03
CA ILE A 390 -3.19 23.40 -5.17
C ILE A 390 -3.36 23.86 -3.72
N ALA A 391 -3.74 22.95 -2.83
CA ALA A 391 -3.74 23.21 -1.39
C ALA A 391 -2.37 22.85 -0.79
N VAL A 392 -1.85 23.70 0.10
CA VAL A 392 -0.60 23.49 0.85
C VAL A 392 -0.91 23.50 2.34
N ILE A 393 -0.53 22.42 3.03
CA ILE A 393 -0.77 22.19 4.45
C ILE A 393 0.60 21.98 5.11
N GLY A 394 1.02 22.93 5.93
CA GLY A 394 2.33 22.91 6.58
C GLY A 394 2.54 24.11 7.49
N GLY A 395 3.70 24.18 8.15
CA GLY A 395 4.11 25.41 8.82
C GLY A 395 4.26 26.57 7.82
N LYS A 396 4.60 27.77 8.31
CA LYS A 396 4.79 28.95 7.46
C LYS A 396 5.55 28.64 6.17
N LEU A 397 5.04 29.17 5.05
CA LEU A 397 5.82 29.46 3.84
C LEU A 397 6.89 30.51 4.19
N ALA A 398 7.92 30.04 4.87
CA ALA A 398 8.77 30.89 5.68
C ALA A 398 9.92 31.48 4.85
N ASN A 399 10.32 32.72 5.16
CA ASN A 399 11.38 33.53 4.51
C ASN A 399 11.40 33.50 2.95
N PRO A 400 11.19 34.66 2.27
CA PRO A 400 11.34 34.80 0.82
C PRO A 400 12.48 34.01 0.15
N GLU A 401 13.65 33.83 0.78
CA GLU A 401 14.75 33.01 0.24
C GLU A 401 14.36 31.56 -0.13
N GLN A 402 13.46 30.91 0.63
CA GLN A 402 13.02 29.54 0.31
C GLN A 402 12.09 29.51 -0.92
N LEU A 403 11.43 30.63 -1.20
CA LEU A 403 10.53 30.83 -2.33
C LEU A 403 11.34 31.27 -3.58
N ASP A 404 12.36 32.10 -3.38
CA ASP A 404 13.38 32.50 -4.36
C ASP A 404 14.05 31.30 -5.05
N ILE A 405 14.43 30.27 -4.29
CA ILE A 405 14.93 29.02 -4.89
C ILE A 405 13.87 28.32 -5.74
N VAL A 406 12.62 28.23 -5.26
CA VAL A 406 11.55 27.55 -6.02
C VAL A 406 11.32 28.29 -7.34
N ALA A 407 11.35 29.63 -7.36
CA ALA A 407 11.36 30.41 -8.60
C ALA A 407 12.56 30.04 -9.52
N LYS A 408 13.79 30.06 -8.97
CA LYS A 408 15.04 29.82 -9.72
C LYS A 408 15.20 28.39 -10.27
N GLN A 409 14.60 27.40 -9.62
CA GLN A 409 14.70 25.99 -10.00
C GLN A 409 13.40 25.41 -10.61
N THR A 410 12.25 26.07 -10.44
CA THR A 410 11.04 25.83 -11.24
C THR A 410 10.77 26.95 -12.24
N CYS A 411 11.66 27.14 -13.21
CA CYS A 411 11.36 27.76 -14.52
C CYS A 411 11.02 29.27 -14.61
N PHE A 412 11.28 30.13 -13.61
CA PHE A 412 11.07 31.59 -13.74
C PHE A 412 12.35 32.43 -13.68
N ALA A 413 12.20 33.72 -13.97
CA ALA A 413 13.16 34.81 -13.77
C ALA A 413 12.35 36.08 -13.43
N ASP A 414 13.01 37.10 -12.91
CA ASP A 414 12.41 38.07 -11.99
C ASP A 414 12.01 39.44 -12.63
N ASP A 415 12.19 40.59 -11.95
CA ASP A 415 11.89 42.03 -12.34
C ASP A 415 10.48 42.59 -11.91
N GLU A 416 10.15 43.60 -11.05
CA GLU A 416 10.69 44.69 -10.14
C GLU A 416 10.30 44.50 -8.59
N PRO A 417 10.73 45.25 -7.54
CA PRO A 417 10.82 44.81 -6.10
C PRO A 417 9.86 43.77 -5.42
N CYS A 418 10.46 42.84 -4.66
CA CYS A 418 9.92 41.50 -4.30
C CYS A 418 8.83 41.48 -3.22
N SER A 419 7.58 41.25 -3.64
CA SER A 419 6.42 41.11 -2.74
C SER A 419 5.35 40.10 -3.18
N THR A 420 5.52 39.44 -4.35
CA THR A 420 4.55 38.48 -4.92
C THR A 420 5.25 37.41 -5.78
N ARG A 421 4.48 36.42 -6.26
CA ARG A 421 4.83 35.45 -7.35
C ARG A 421 5.89 34.38 -7.04
N VAL A 422 5.50 33.32 -6.31
CA VAL A 422 6.17 31.99 -6.38
C VAL A 422 5.14 30.88 -6.69
N LEU A 423 4.12 31.24 -7.47
CA LEU A 423 2.93 30.42 -7.73
C LEU A 423 2.61 30.30 -9.25
N ASP A 424 3.18 31.16 -10.08
CA ASP A 424 2.72 31.42 -11.44
C ASP A 424 3.37 30.52 -12.52
N PHE A 425 3.36 29.18 -12.34
CA PHE A 425 3.91 28.27 -13.36
C PHE A 425 3.10 28.16 -14.65
N ALA A 426 1.83 28.56 -14.57
CA ALA A 426 1.01 28.96 -15.69
C ALA A 426 0.20 30.17 -15.16
N PRO A 427 0.69 31.42 -15.33
CA PRO A 427 0.12 32.58 -14.68
C PRO A 427 -1.38 32.71 -14.99
N GLY A 428 -2.22 32.80 -13.96
CA GLY A 428 -3.69 32.85 -14.12
C GLY A 428 -4.37 31.51 -14.51
N HIS A 429 -3.64 30.41 -14.64
CA HIS A 429 -4.19 29.04 -14.72
C HIS A 429 -4.09 28.26 -13.41
N THR A 430 -3.32 28.76 -12.44
CA THR A 430 -3.08 28.08 -11.17
C THR A 430 -3.64 28.92 -10.01
N GLN A 431 -4.36 28.27 -9.09
CA GLN A 431 -4.82 28.87 -7.83
C GLN A 431 -4.20 28.09 -6.66
N TYR A 432 -3.89 28.78 -5.56
CA TYR A 432 -3.34 28.16 -4.37
C TYR A 432 -4.18 28.50 -3.14
N VAL A 433 -4.22 27.56 -2.20
CA VAL A 433 -4.86 27.72 -0.90
C VAL A 433 -3.88 27.23 0.16
N VAL A 434 -3.58 28.06 1.15
CA VAL A 434 -2.57 27.77 2.18
C VAL A 434 -3.27 27.62 3.53
N ALA A 435 -3.05 26.50 4.19
CA ALA A 435 -3.41 26.28 5.59
C ALA A 435 -2.13 26.32 6.43
N GLU A 436 -1.90 27.41 7.18
CA GLU A 436 -0.79 27.49 8.12
C GLU A 436 -1.08 26.62 9.35
N VAL A 437 -0.30 25.54 9.48
CA VAL A 437 -0.28 24.63 10.63
C VAL A 437 0.26 25.41 11.84
N ALA A 438 -0.66 26.03 12.58
CA ALA A 438 -0.35 26.94 13.68
C ALA A 438 0.47 26.25 14.77
N ASN A 439 1.73 26.65 14.92
CA ASN A 439 2.69 26.07 15.86
C ASN A 439 2.48 26.61 17.30
N SER A 440 1.26 26.49 17.80
CA SER A 440 0.82 26.94 19.12
C SER A 440 1.04 25.83 20.15
N LYS A 441 1.55 26.19 21.34
CA LYS A 441 1.74 25.24 22.46
C LYS A 441 0.42 24.77 23.11
N GLN A 442 -0.73 25.18 22.59
CA GLN A 442 -2.05 24.93 23.18
C GLN A 442 -3.01 24.18 22.24
N SER A 443 -2.67 24.00 20.95
CA SER A 443 -3.54 23.37 19.95
C SER A 443 -2.75 22.40 19.07
N LYS A 444 -3.04 21.09 19.16
CA LYS A 444 -2.51 20.12 18.19
C LYS A 444 -3.13 20.39 16.81
N PRO A 445 -2.34 20.48 15.73
CA PRO A 445 -2.88 20.70 14.39
C PRO A 445 -3.68 19.49 13.92
N ASN A 446 -4.76 19.75 13.17
CA ASN A 446 -5.69 18.72 12.73
C ASN A 446 -5.68 18.60 11.20
N ILE A 447 -4.58 18.04 10.68
CA ILE A 447 -4.35 17.84 9.23
C ILE A 447 -5.43 17.00 8.57
N ALA A 448 -6.13 16.15 9.34
CA ALA A 448 -7.32 15.48 8.83
C ALA A 448 -8.42 16.49 8.44
N ASN A 449 -8.68 17.51 9.25
CA ASN A 449 -9.59 18.60 8.88
C ASN A 449 -9.05 19.41 7.71
N ASP A 450 -7.78 19.81 7.74
CA ASP A 450 -7.15 20.64 6.70
C ASP A 450 -7.23 19.99 5.31
N ILE A 451 -6.98 18.67 5.22
CA ILE A 451 -7.15 17.88 3.99
C ILE A 451 -8.62 17.82 3.57
N ASN A 452 -9.57 17.65 4.50
CA ASN A 452 -10.99 17.67 4.16
C ASN A 452 -11.41 19.07 3.66
N GLU A 453 -10.96 20.16 4.27
CA GLU A 453 -11.30 21.53 3.86
C GLU A 453 -10.72 21.86 2.47
N ALA A 454 -9.45 21.50 2.23
CA ALA A 454 -8.81 21.58 0.92
C ALA A 454 -9.64 20.88 -0.18
N VAL A 455 -10.16 19.68 0.09
CA VAL A 455 -10.90 18.85 -0.88
C VAL A 455 -12.35 19.30 -1.07
N TYR A 456 -13.07 19.64 0.01
CA TYR A 456 -14.51 19.84 -0.01
C TYR A 456 -14.95 21.31 -0.08
N VAL A 457 -14.24 22.23 0.57
CA VAL A 457 -14.53 23.68 0.52
C VAL A 457 -13.78 24.30 -0.66
N ASN A 458 -12.45 24.14 -0.64
CA ASN A 458 -11.53 24.78 -1.58
C ASN A 458 -11.35 24.02 -2.91
N LYS A 459 -11.94 22.81 -3.02
CA LYS A 459 -11.99 22.00 -4.25
C LYS A 459 -10.63 21.73 -4.90
N ALA A 460 -9.56 21.65 -4.11
CA ALA A 460 -8.19 21.45 -4.59
C ALA A 460 -8.05 20.17 -5.44
N ASP A 461 -7.33 20.27 -6.54
CA ASP A 461 -6.90 19.14 -7.38
C ASP A 461 -5.72 18.40 -6.76
N VAL A 462 -4.80 19.16 -6.16
CA VAL A 462 -3.59 18.67 -5.50
C VAL A 462 -3.60 19.11 -4.05
N VAL A 463 -3.28 18.20 -3.13
CA VAL A 463 -3.11 18.49 -1.70
C VAL A 463 -1.70 18.12 -1.31
N LEU A 464 -0.88 19.13 -1.03
CA LEU A 464 0.50 19.00 -0.57
C LEU A 464 0.55 19.10 0.96
N VAL A 465 1.13 18.10 1.62
CA VAL A 465 1.42 18.12 3.06
C VAL A 465 2.93 18.19 3.28
N GLN A 466 3.43 19.31 3.82
CA GLN A 466 4.87 19.53 4.04
C GLN A 466 5.36 19.07 5.42
N VAL A 467 4.44 18.70 6.32
CA VAL A 467 4.73 18.31 7.71
C VAL A 467 4.54 16.81 7.91
N GLY A 468 5.49 16.19 8.62
CA GLY A 468 5.50 14.77 8.94
C GLY A 468 5.26 14.51 10.43
N PHE A 469 4.62 13.39 10.75
CA PHE A 469 4.33 12.91 12.11
C PHE A 469 4.68 11.43 12.21
N GLU A 470 5.31 11.05 13.31
CA GLU A 470 5.72 9.66 13.61
C GLU A 470 4.51 8.72 13.66
N LYS A 471 3.43 9.18 14.30
CA LYS A 471 2.31 8.33 14.71
C LYS A 471 1.20 8.28 13.66
N PHE A 472 0.73 7.06 13.41
CA PHE A 472 -0.41 6.80 12.54
C PHE A 472 -1.70 7.45 13.08
N GLU A 473 -2.33 8.31 12.28
CA GLU A 473 -3.65 8.87 12.58
C GLU A 473 -4.76 8.35 11.67
N LEU A 474 -5.74 7.66 12.29
CA LEU A 474 -6.91 7.13 11.60
C LEU A 474 -7.74 8.21 10.88
N ASN A 475 -7.83 9.42 11.43
CA ASN A 475 -8.57 10.52 10.78
C ASN A 475 -7.80 11.11 9.60
N MET A 476 -6.47 11.20 9.68
CA MET A 476 -5.60 11.58 8.56
C MET A 476 -5.76 10.59 7.40
N LEU A 477 -5.70 9.28 7.69
CA LEU A 477 -5.98 8.23 6.70
C LEU A 477 -7.36 8.40 6.05
N ARG A 478 -8.42 8.64 6.84
CA ARG A 478 -9.76 8.91 6.30
C ARG A 478 -9.79 10.12 5.35
N ALA A 479 -9.06 11.19 5.67
CA ALA A 479 -9.01 12.39 4.86
C ALA A 479 -8.29 12.14 3.53
N VAL A 480 -7.12 11.48 3.57
CA VAL A 480 -6.37 11.04 2.37
C VAL A 480 -7.22 10.13 1.49
N SER A 481 -7.86 9.09 2.05
CA SER A 481 -8.72 8.17 1.30
C SER A 481 -9.92 8.88 0.66
N LYS A 482 -10.52 9.87 1.34
CA LYS A 482 -11.60 10.70 0.78
C LYS A 482 -11.12 11.60 -0.36
N ALA A 483 -9.94 12.21 -0.22
CA ALA A 483 -9.31 13.03 -1.26
C ALA A 483 -9.14 12.21 -2.54
N MET A 484 -8.56 11.01 -2.42
CA MET A 484 -8.36 10.10 -3.55
C MET A 484 -9.66 9.58 -4.15
N GLN A 485 -10.68 9.27 -3.32
CA GLN A 485 -12.03 8.92 -3.81
C GLN A 485 -12.74 10.09 -4.54
N LYS A 486 -12.23 11.32 -4.41
CA LYS A 486 -12.66 12.51 -5.16
C LYS A 486 -11.76 12.85 -6.35
N GLY A 487 -10.80 11.98 -6.70
CA GLY A 487 -9.86 12.21 -7.80
C GLY A 487 -8.83 13.31 -7.50
N ARG A 488 -8.48 13.49 -6.22
CA ARG A 488 -7.50 14.50 -5.79
C ARG A 488 -6.16 13.84 -5.53
N ILE A 489 -5.09 14.53 -5.92
CA ILE A 489 -3.73 14.01 -5.87
C ILE A 489 -3.09 14.45 -4.55
N VAL A 490 -2.73 13.51 -3.69
CA VAL A 490 -2.15 13.79 -2.37
C VAL A 490 -0.64 13.55 -2.42
N ILE A 491 0.14 14.56 -2.06
CA ILE A 491 1.60 14.57 -2.08
C ILE A 491 2.08 14.92 -0.67
N ALA A 492 3.13 14.24 -0.18
CA ALA A 492 3.72 14.55 1.12
C ALA A 492 5.25 14.54 1.09
N ALA A 493 5.86 15.44 1.86
CA ALA A 493 7.30 15.45 2.08
C ALA A 493 7.73 14.30 3.02
N ALA A 494 8.98 13.84 2.89
CA ALA A 494 9.60 12.84 3.77
C ALA A 494 10.69 13.43 4.71
N PRO A 495 10.39 14.45 5.54
CA PRO A 495 11.38 15.12 6.37
C PRO A 495 11.92 14.21 7.48
N GLU A 496 13.22 14.25 7.70
CA GLU A 496 13.86 13.75 8.92
C GLU A 496 13.22 14.37 10.17
N LEU A 497 12.85 13.53 11.14
CA LEU A 497 12.28 13.95 12.42
C LEU A 497 13.33 13.80 13.55
N PRO A 498 13.35 14.68 14.58
CA PRO A 498 14.48 14.75 15.49
C PRO A 498 14.61 13.63 16.53
N GLU A 499 13.58 12.79 16.71
CA GLU A 499 13.46 11.90 17.90
C GLU A 499 13.22 10.41 17.57
N THR A 500 13.31 9.96 16.31
CA THR A 500 13.00 8.56 15.92
C THR A 500 14.04 7.87 15.04
N ASP A 501 13.90 6.54 14.95
CA ASP A 501 14.45 5.75 13.85
C ASP A 501 14.04 6.28 12.47
N ARG A 502 14.83 5.91 11.46
CA ARG A 502 14.88 6.53 10.13
C ARG A 502 13.74 6.14 9.18
N GLU A 503 12.50 6.05 9.68
CA GLU A 503 11.33 5.66 8.89
C GLU A 503 10.48 6.85 8.43
N ILE A 504 10.06 6.87 7.16
CA ILE A 504 9.28 7.97 6.56
C ILE A 504 8.03 8.28 7.42
N PRO A 505 7.76 9.56 7.75
CA PRO A 505 6.64 9.92 8.62
C PRO A 505 5.28 9.98 7.91
N PHE A 506 4.17 9.92 8.65
CA PHE A 506 2.83 10.13 8.12
C PHE A 506 2.59 11.63 7.79
N PRO A 507 1.83 11.97 6.72
CA PRO A 507 1.11 11.07 5.81
C PRO A 507 1.96 10.41 4.71
N ALA A 508 3.24 10.75 4.56
CA ALA A 508 4.10 10.20 3.51
C ALA A 508 4.31 8.67 3.63
N LYS A 509 4.30 8.12 4.85
CA LYS A 509 4.32 6.66 5.13
C LYS A 509 3.08 5.91 4.60
N HIS A 510 2.05 6.61 4.12
CA HIS A 510 0.87 5.95 3.57
C HIS A 510 1.06 5.61 2.09
N GLY A 511 1.16 4.32 1.75
CA GLY A 511 1.50 3.86 0.39
C GLY A 511 0.61 4.35 -0.76
N ASP A 512 -0.59 4.87 -0.49
CA ASP A 512 -1.42 5.53 -1.52
C ASP A 512 -1.03 7.01 -1.78
N VAL A 513 -0.23 7.67 -0.92
CA VAL A 513 0.24 9.08 -0.99
C VAL A 513 1.55 9.19 -1.78
N ILE A 514 1.68 10.20 -2.65
CA ILE A 514 2.94 10.44 -3.38
C ILE A 514 3.99 11.01 -2.41
N CYS A 515 5.00 10.20 -2.07
CA CYS A 515 6.03 10.54 -1.09
C CYS A 515 7.28 11.14 -1.76
N VAL A 516 7.72 12.31 -1.31
CA VAL A 516 8.78 13.09 -1.96
C VAL A 516 9.93 13.41 -1.01
N GLY A 517 11.12 12.92 -1.37
CA GLY A 517 12.39 13.29 -0.76
C GLY A 517 13.11 14.37 -1.57
N SER A 518 14.22 14.88 -1.03
CA SER A 518 15.03 15.93 -1.62
C SER A 518 16.40 15.48 -2.12
N HIS A 519 16.95 16.20 -3.09
CA HIS A 519 18.35 16.08 -3.51
C HIS A 519 18.99 17.47 -3.65
N SER A 520 20.31 17.52 -3.75
CA SER A 520 21.09 18.73 -4.01
C SER A 520 21.31 18.97 -5.50
N GLU A 521 21.85 20.14 -5.87
CA GLU A 521 22.23 20.46 -7.26
C GLU A 521 23.27 19.51 -7.89
N LYS A 522 23.92 18.65 -7.09
CA LYS A 522 24.87 17.63 -7.56
C LYS A 522 24.23 16.27 -7.89
N ASP A 523 22.89 16.18 -7.87
CA ASP A 523 22.13 14.93 -7.90
C ASP A 523 22.43 13.98 -6.71
N GLU A 524 23.03 14.50 -5.63
CA GLU A 524 23.27 13.80 -4.36
C GLU A 524 22.00 13.84 -3.49
N GLY A 525 21.59 12.70 -2.93
CA GLY A 525 20.40 12.61 -2.07
C GLY A 525 20.61 13.32 -0.73
N SER A 526 19.61 14.07 -0.28
CA SER A 526 19.69 14.90 0.93
C SER A 526 19.90 14.12 2.21
N ALA A 527 20.63 14.72 3.15
CA ALA A 527 20.77 14.21 4.51
C ALA A 527 19.42 14.21 5.26
N PHE A 528 18.59 15.24 5.04
CA PHE A 528 17.27 15.43 5.65
C PHE A 528 16.16 14.50 5.08
N ASN A 529 16.53 13.51 4.26
CA ASN A 529 15.61 12.50 3.75
C ASN A 529 15.48 11.35 4.73
N THR A 530 14.27 11.14 5.22
CA THR A 530 13.94 9.89 5.90
C THR A 530 13.82 8.76 4.87
N ARG A 531 14.24 7.55 5.25
CA ARG A 531 14.38 6.42 4.33
C ARG A 531 13.16 5.50 4.45
N GLY A 532 12.74 4.91 3.33
CA GLY A 532 11.60 4.00 3.35
C GLY A 532 11.13 3.62 1.96
N ARG A 533 10.55 2.43 1.84
CA ARG A 533 10.00 1.88 0.59
C ARG A 533 8.84 2.72 0.03
N GLU A 534 8.28 3.62 0.82
CA GLU A 534 7.22 4.54 0.46
C GLU A 534 7.73 5.70 -0.41
N MET A 535 9.02 6.04 -0.35
CA MET A 535 9.70 7.09 -1.12
C MET A 535 9.47 6.92 -2.64
N ASP A 536 8.65 7.75 -3.29
CA ASP A 536 8.39 7.56 -4.73
C ASP A 536 9.54 8.07 -5.61
N PHE A 537 10.08 9.24 -5.29
CA PHE A 537 11.18 9.88 -6.01
C PHE A 537 11.80 11.04 -5.22
N LEU A 538 12.99 11.46 -5.65
CA LEU A 538 13.61 12.70 -5.20
C LEU A 538 13.27 13.86 -6.14
N ALA A 539 13.05 15.05 -5.59
CA ALA A 539 13.05 16.31 -6.33
C ALA A 539 14.04 17.31 -5.70
N LEU A 540 14.39 18.38 -6.40
CA LEU A 540 15.47 19.28 -6.00
C LEU A 540 15.05 20.11 -4.76
N GLY A 541 15.93 20.22 -3.76
CA GLY A 541 15.62 20.89 -2.49
C GLY A 541 16.78 21.17 -1.54
N GLU A 542 18.00 20.65 -1.79
CA GLU A 542 19.23 21.04 -1.08
C GLU A 542 20.12 21.96 -1.92
N GLY A 543 20.98 22.74 -1.25
CA GLY A 543 21.61 23.94 -1.84
C GLY A 543 20.76 25.20 -1.67
N VAL A 544 19.79 25.14 -0.75
CA VAL A 544 18.65 26.04 -0.58
C VAL A 544 18.70 26.58 0.84
N SER A 545 18.57 27.90 1.04
CA SER A 545 19.04 28.50 2.28
C SER A 545 18.27 28.06 3.54
N GLY A 546 19.04 27.55 4.52
CA GLY A 546 18.67 27.53 5.94
C GLY A 546 17.54 26.59 6.40
N ARG A 547 16.93 25.74 5.55
CA ARG A 547 15.79 24.88 5.94
C ARG A 547 15.77 23.50 5.29
N SER A 548 14.89 22.64 5.82
CA SER A 548 14.62 21.28 5.33
C SER A 548 14.27 21.25 3.84
N GLY A 549 15.08 20.55 3.05
CA GLY A 549 14.94 20.45 1.61
C GLY A 549 13.74 19.63 1.14
N THR A 550 13.21 18.70 1.96
CA THR A 550 12.09 17.83 1.58
C THR A 550 10.79 18.62 1.41
N ALA A 551 10.57 19.65 2.23
CA ALA A 551 9.45 20.57 2.07
C ALA A 551 9.52 21.37 0.75
N VAL A 552 10.73 21.68 0.26
CA VAL A 552 10.99 22.34 -1.03
C VAL A 552 10.74 21.36 -2.18
N ALA A 553 11.34 20.18 -2.12
CA ALA A 553 11.18 19.12 -3.11
C ALA A 553 9.71 18.72 -3.32
N ALA A 554 8.92 18.65 -2.24
CA ALA A 554 7.49 18.36 -2.33
C ALA A 554 6.68 19.48 -3.02
N MET A 555 7.09 20.75 -2.94
CA MET A 555 6.53 21.84 -3.76
C MET A 555 6.87 21.69 -5.24
N VAL A 556 8.13 21.34 -5.57
CA VAL A 556 8.56 21.05 -6.96
C VAL A 556 7.75 19.90 -7.58
N ALA A 557 7.45 18.87 -6.78
CA ALA A 557 6.58 17.77 -7.18
C ALA A 557 5.12 18.23 -7.39
N ALA A 558 4.56 19.04 -6.48
CA ALA A 558 3.20 19.58 -6.61
C ALA A 558 3.03 20.48 -7.85
N ALA A 559 4.00 21.35 -8.15
CA ALA A 559 4.02 22.15 -9.38
C ALA A 559 4.10 21.26 -10.64
N THR A 560 4.93 20.22 -10.61
CA THR A 560 5.03 19.24 -11.72
C THR A 560 3.70 18.52 -11.97
N VAL A 561 3.00 18.11 -10.91
CA VAL A 561 1.66 17.52 -10.99
C VAL A 561 0.64 18.51 -11.55
N GLY A 562 0.63 19.75 -11.05
CA GLY A 562 -0.27 20.81 -11.51
C GLY A 562 -0.12 21.10 -13.01
N PHE A 563 1.13 21.26 -13.49
CA PHE A 563 1.44 21.41 -14.91
C PHE A 563 0.96 20.21 -15.72
N THR A 564 1.14 18.99 -15.20
CA THR A 564 0.72 17.76 -15.88
C THR A 564 -0.81 17.71 -16.09
N LEU A 565 -1.60 18.15 -15.10
CA LEU A 565 -3.06 18.23 -15.19
C LEU A 565 -3.52 19.25 -16.25
N LEU A 566 -2.95 20.47 -16.24
CA LEU A 566 -3.25 21.50 -17.25
C LEU A 566 -2.85 21.07 -18.67
N TYR A 567 -1.69 20.42 -18.81
CA TYR A 567 -1.21 19.90 -20.09
C TYR A 567 -2.14 18.81 -20.63
N ALA A 568 -2.54 17.84 -19.79
CA ALA A 568 -3.46 16.78 -20.18
C ALA A 568 -4.81 17.32 -20.66
N GLU A 569 -5.40 18.28 -19.93
CA GLU A 569 -6.67 18.90 -20.31
C GLU A 569 -6.57 19.70 -21.61
N SER A 570 -5.44 20.37 -21.82
CA SER A 570 -5.22 21.19 -23.00
C SER A 570 -5.01 20.33 -24.25
N VAL A 571 -4.17 19.29 -24.18
CA VAL A 571 -3.90 18.42 -25.35
C VAL A 571 -4.98 17.36 -25.59
N GLY A 572 -5.64 16.87 -24.54
CA GLY A 572 -6.54 15.71 -24.59
C GLY A 572 -7.92 15.90 -23.95
N GLY A 573 -8.24 17.09 -23.45
CA GLY A 573 -9.54 17.40 -22.85
C GLY A 573 -9.73 16.87 -21.43
N ALA A 574 -10.90 17.16 -20.85
CA ALA A 574 -11.25 16.78 -19.49
C ALA A 574 -11.36 15.24 -19.29
N GLU A 575 -11.33 14.44 -20.36
CA GLU A 575 -11.16 12.99 -20.28
C GLU A 575 -9.72 12.64 -19.88
N LEU A 576 -8.72 13.07 -20.66
CA LEU A 576 -7.30 12.79 -20.36
C LEU A 576 -6.83 13.40 -19.02
N ARG A 577 -7.48 14.46 -18.53
CA ARG A 577 -7.27 14.97 -17.17
C ARG A 577 -7.83 14.03 -16.10
N ARG A 578 -9.06 13.52 -16.27
CA ARG A 578 -9.68 12.57 -15.32
C ARG A 578 -8.91 11.26 -15.26
N ASP A 579 -8.43 10.77 -16.41
CA ASP A 579 -7.58 9.57 -16.51
C ASP A 579 -6.37 9.59 -15.57
N ILE A 580 -5.78 10.78 -15.33
CA ILE A 580 -4.59 10.95 -14.48
C ILE A 580 -4.88 11.56 -13.10
N GLN A 581 -6.14 11.82 -12.76
CA GLN A 581 -6.60 12.32 -11.45
C GLN A 581 -6.66 11.19 -10.40
N SER A 582 -5.56 10.44 -10.28
CA SER A 582 -5.36 9.36 -9.31
C SER A 582 -3.88 9.29 -8.94
N ASN A 583 -3.55 9.18 -7.65
CA ASN A 583 -2.16 9.01 -7.20
C ASN A 583 -1.49 7.82 -7.89
N ALA A 584 -2.19 6.69 -8.08
CA ALA A 584 -1.62 5.51 -8.71
C ALA A 584 -1.24 5.75 -10.19
N VAL A 585 -2.02 6.52 -10.94
CA VAL A 585 -1.73 6.83 -12.36
C VAL A 585 -0.68 7.94 -12.47
N MET A 586 -0.81 9.01 -11.69
CA MET A 586 0.14 10.12 -11.67
C MET A 586 1.53 9.65 -11.23
N ARG A 587 1.62 8.79 -10.22
CA ARG A 587 2.88 8.19 -9.74
C ARG A 587 3.58 7.39 -10.83
N GLU A 588 2.89 6.50 -11.55
CA GLU A 588 3.49 5.73 -12.65
C GLU A 588 3.92 6.62 -13.83
N LEU A 589 3.20 7.72 -14.07
CA LEU A 589 3.60 8.73 -15.05
C LEU A 589 4.91 9.44 -14.62
N LEU A 590 4.97 9.93 -13.37
CA LEU A 590 6.15 10.59 -12.79
C LEU A 590 7.36 9.65 -12.71
N ARG A 591 7.15 8.37 -12.35
CA ARG A 591 8.14 7.28 -12.39
C ARG A 591 8.77 7.14 -13.79
N GLY A 592 7.97 7.26 -14.84
CA GLY A 592 8.45 7.33 -16.22
C GLY A 592 9.43 8.49 -16.50
N ALA A 593 9.37 9.56 -15.70
CA ALA A 593 10.23 10.74 -15.76
C ALA A 593 11.40 10.74 -14.75
N CYS A 594 11.48 9.78 -13.83
CA CYS A 594 12.55 9.69 -12.84
C CYS A 594 13.87 9.14 -13.45
N SER A 595 14.98 9.14 -12.70
CA SER A 595 16.29 8.69 -13.20
C SER A 595 16.42 7.15 -13.20
N ARG A 596 15.87 6.45 -12.21
CA ARG A 596 15.98 4.99 -12.02
C ARG A 596 14.72 4.26 -12.52
N ARG A 597 14.53 4.25 -13.85
CA ARG A 597 13.41 3.53 -14.49
C ARG A 597 13.44 2.03 -14.15
N GLY A 598 12.37 1.53 -13.51
CA GLY A 598 12.27 0.12 -13.10
C GLY A 598 13.25 -0.31 -12.00
N ARG A 599 13.74 0.64 -11.20
CA ARG A 599 14.56 0.36 -10.00
C ARG A 599 14.20 1.31 -8.87
N HIS A 600 13.45 0.80 -7.90
CA HIS A 600 13.22 1.44 -6.61
C HIS A 600 14.48 1.39 -5.70
N SER A 601 14.42 2.07 -4.55
CA SER A 601 15.24 1.83 -3.34
C SER A 601 14.78 2.75 -2.21
N PRO A 602 14.79 2.33 -0.93
CA PRO A 602 14.34 3.16 0.21
C PRO A 602 14.98 4.56 0.34
N ASP A 603 16.21 4.73 -0.16
CA ASP A 603 16.96 6.00 -0.08
C ASP A 603 16.57 7.04 -1.15
N GLN A 604 15.97 6.63 -2.26
CA GLN A 604 15.84 7.46 -3.47
C GLN A 604 14.53 7.26 -4.24
N GLY A 605 13.72 6.27 -3.89
CA GLY A 605 12.60 5.82 -4.70
C GLY A 605 13.02 5.41 -6.11
N HIS A 606 12.29 5.89 -7.11
CA HIS A 606 12.65 5.78 -8.52
C HIS A 606 13.72 6.79 -8.97
N GLY A 607 14.41 7.45 -8.04
CA GLY A 607 15.46 8.42 -8.29
C GLY A 607 14.93 9.82 -8.59
N ILE A 608 15.73 10.63 -9.30
CA ILE A 608 15.47 12.05 -9.48
C ILE A 608 14.40 12.30 -10.55
N LEU A 609 13.30 12.94 -10.14
CA LEU A 609 12.21 13.39 -11.00
C LEU A 609 12.71 14.45 -11.98
N SER A 610 12.53 14.22 -13.28
CA SER A 610 12.93 15.16 -14.34
C SER A 610 11.74 15.50 -15.22
N PRO A 611 10.97 16.57 -14.92
CA PRO A 611 9.72 16.90 -15.60
C PRO A 611 9.85 17.00 -17.12
N ARG A 612 11.01 17.48 -17.62
CA ARG A 612 11.34 17.52 -19.06
C ARG A 612 11.12 16.18 -19.77
N LYS A 613 11.32 15.04 -19.10
CA LYS A 613 11.19 13.70 -19.70
C LYS A 613 9.76 13.35 -20.12
N LEU A 614 8.73 13.95 -19.48
CA LEU A 614 7.32 13.79 -19.85
C LEU A 614 7.02 14.50 -21.17
N PHE A 615 7.37 15.79 -21.26
CA PHE A 615 6.85 16.69 -22.29
C PHE A 615 7.75 16.80 -23.54
N ARG A 616 9.04 16.45 -23.46
CA ARG A 616 10.04 16.59 -24.54
C ARG A 616 9.75 15.86 -25.86
N ARG A 617 8.71 15.02 -25.93
CA ARG A 617 8.28 14.30 -27.14
C ARG A 617 6.90 14.76 -27.66
N GLY A 618 6.36 15.84 -27.09
CA GLY A 618 5.15 16.52 -27.56
C GLY A 618 3.83 15.81 -27.22
N PRO A 619 2.70 16.44 -27.61
CA PRO A 619 1.35 16.05 -27.20
C PRO A 619 0.99 14.58 -27.47
N GLU A 620 1.27 14.06 -28.66
CA GLU A 620 0.87 12.69 -29.02
C GLU A 620 1.66 11.62 -28.26
N HIS A 621 2.94 11.88 -27.91
CA HIS A 621 3.67 10.95 -27.05
C HIS A 621 3.13 10.97 -25.62
N PHE A 622 2.75 12.14 -25.10
CA PHE A 622 2.12 12.26 -23.79
C PHE A 622 0.77 11.52 -23.75
N LYS A 623 -0.11 11.73 -24.74
CA LYS A 623 -1.37 10.99 -24.89
C LYS A 623 -1.16 9.48 -24.98
N HIS A 624 -0.15 9.04 -25.74
CA HIS A 624 0.18 7.62 -25.85
C HIS A 624 0.68 7.04 -24.53
N LEU A 625 1.54 7.76 -23.80
CA LEU A 625 2.05 7.35 -22.49
C LEU A 625 0.91 7.22 -21.46
N VAL A 626 0.02 8.23 -21.37
CA VAL A 626 -1.16 8.17 -20.49
C VAL A 626 -2.04 6.99 -20.88
N ARG A 627 -2.39 6.83 -22.17
CA ARG A 627 -3.19 5.69 -22.65
C ARG A 627 -2.54 4.34 -22.36
N GLN A 628 -1.22 4.22 -22.40
CA GLN A 628 -0.53 2.98 -22.01
C GLN A 628 -0.68 2.69 -20.52
N ILE A 629 -0.45 3.66 -19.64
CA ILE A 629 -0.59 3.51 -18.18
C ILE A 629 -2.05 3.20 -17.82
N VAL A 630 -3.00 3.94 -18.38
CA VAL A 630 -4.44 3.77 -18.17
C VAL A 630 -4.91 2.41 -18.71
N GLN A 631 -4.46 1.96 -19.88
CA GLN A 631 -4.79 0.62 -20.37
C GLN A 631 -4.19 -0.51 -19.53
N VAL A 632 -3.11 -0.28 -18.77
CA VAL A 632 -2.53 -1.25 -17.82
C VAL A 632 -3.21 -1.18 -16.44
N GLN A 633 -4.09 -0.22 -16.20
CA GLN A 633 -5.00 -0.19 -15.02
C GLN A 633 -6.48 -0.36 -15.39
N ASN A 634 -6.77 -0.67 -16.67
CA ASN A 634 -8.11 -0.93 -17.22
C ASN A 634 -8.21 -2.30 -17.96
N LYS A 635 -7.13 -3.12 -17.96
CA LYS A 635 -7.03 -4.47 -18.57
C LYS A 635 -6.25 -5.41 -17.67
#